data_AF-A0A948WYP8-F1
#
_entry.id   AF-A0A948WYP8-F1
#
_cell.length_a   1.000
_cell.length_b   1.000
_cell.length_c   1.000
_cell.angle_alpha   90.00
_cell.angle_beta   90.00
_cell.angle_gamma   90.00
#
_symmetry.space_group_name_H-M   'P 1'
#
loop_
_entity.id
_entity.type
_entity.pdbx_description
1 polymer ?
#
loop_
_entity_poly.entity_id
_entity_poly.type
_entity_poly.pdbx_seq_one_letter_code
_entity_poly.pdbx_strand_id
1 'polypeptide(L)'
;MGKLTWQPWLQQVLAQTPKAMVGALLLALAPLVLASSASSSSSSSSAQDDAASTQEEQVDAIESKLATTSANITIRAGANSNDLVSGSAEANGNSDVYSGTALHFEDQMMLNARRVDLDLFAKMPKSRITKMREAYVQAENAFRRGDEALGFAIQKQHLQGYPLNIWLNYYYLANDIKTSKFDAVMKFINSNEQAELAELLRDRYARYLSDVRDYARLSVLVGPKPFDETKLSTLSFKQKTQLCRFYEANWPLDKVNEEAISFATRIYLDLSKRPLSCNGLMALFDAKGYLTDKLVLKRFENAYVQRSYTETTDSLAQELQHTDFAKRVDQQMQLYSQPEKLFDEVKGNSEDEHRVAVLAFKRYANLSPRSARNDFKKFIKTYDPSETELIDIYQIFASSFLGRSYGLSDVEWVDRNLPTLAWNDTLKEQRLRRAIYFAQWKEVYVLIDHLSPDLKDDINWRYWKGRAALELGKTDEGNALLAEVAKDRSFFGFYAAQTLGVDYPFNYLKIDPNFSFPLDIANNKAAIRFLELYALDDDNAIYEWREIAKRSPEHEAMVMAQWALQTGNISYAIDFVVSSGRWDALDYRFPIAYRSSYEHFSKESNVPLSFLYGVSRQESMLNHNIRSWAGAVGLMQVMPGTARDIARKEKWKFSGTNSLTDPETNIQYGSTYLRWMLDKFDNNRILAAAAYNAGPGRIPRWRSNDGVKRDVAMFVECIPFKETRKYVQNVILYDAIYNFLITGEKGELIHPNELSYAY
;
A
#
# COMPACT_ATOMS: atom_id res chain seq x y z
N MET A 1 -35.18 27.59 42.34
CA MET A 1 -34.14 27.02 41.44
C MET A 1 -32.79 27.20 42.11
N GLY A 2 -32.04 26.12 42.29
CA GLY A 2 -30.78 26.10 43.06
C GLY A 2 -29.54 26.27 42.19
N LYS A 3 -28.54 26.93 42.74
CA LYS A 3 -27.24 27.31 42.15
C LYS A 3 -26.50 26.14 41.46
N LEU A 4 -25.97 26.39 40.27
CA LEU A 4 -24.79 25.70 39.73
C LEU A 4 -23.59 26.65 39.84
N THR A 5 -22.50 26.18 40.43
CA THR A 5 -21.27 26.96 40.66
C THR A 5 -20.25 26.66 39.55
N TRP A 6 -19.68 27.72 38.98
CA TRP A 6 -18.59 27.61 37.99
C TRP A 6 -17.23 27.55 38.69
N GLN A 7 -16.29 26.78 38.13
CA GLN A 7 -14.98 26.53 38.73
C GLN A 7 -14.00 27.72 38.55
N PRO A 8 -13.01 27.90 39.45
CA PRO A 8 -12.16 29.10 39.49
C PRO A 8 -11.19 29.30 38.31
N TRP A 9 -10.93 28.27 37.50
CA TRP A 9 -9.84 28.30 36.51
C TRP A 9 -10.06 29.31 35.35
N LEU A 10 -11.33 29.66 35.06
CA LEU A 10 -11.66 30.61 33.99
C LEU A 10 -11.13 32.03 34.26
N GLN A 11 -10.90 32.42 35.52
CA GLN A 11 -10.37 33.74 35.87
C GLN A 11 -8.86 33.87 35.67
N GLN A 12 -8.10 32.76 35.64
CA GLN A 12 -6.66 32.81 35.38
C GLN A 12 -6.33 32.96 33.90
N VAL A 13 -7.13 32.38 33.00
CA VAL A 13 -6.88 32.43 31.54
C VAL A 13 -7.10 33.84 30.98
N LEU A 14 -8.01 34.63 31.54
CA LEU A 14 -8.26 36.02 31.11
C LEU A 14 -7.28 37.06 31.69
N ALA A 15 -6.39 36.65 32.60
CA ALA A 15 -5.45 37.55 33.27
C ALA A 15 -4.07 37.66 32.60
N GLN A 16 -3.78 36.85 31.56
CA GLN A 16 -2.44 36.73 30.96
C GLN A 16 -2.33 37.07 29.47
N THR A 17 -3.39 37.56 28.82
CA THR A 17 -3.36 37.97 27.40
C THR A 17 -2.99 39.46 27.22
N PRO A 18 -1.89 39.80 26.50
CA PRO A 18 -1.54 41.19 26.21
C PRO A 18 -2.55 41.90 25.30
N LYS A 19 -2.85 43.17 25.58
CA LYS A 19 -3.91 43.98 24.93
C LYS A 19 -3.71 44.30 23.43
N ALA A 20 -2.72 43.73 22.75
CA ALA A 20 -2.41 44.01 21.35
C ALA A 20 -3.16 43.13 20.33
N MET A 21 -3.79 42.02 20.75
CA MET A 21 -4.42 41.03 19.85
C MET A 21 -5.97 41.07 19.84
N VAL A 22 -6.57 42.26 19.92
CA VAL A 22 -8.05 42.44 19.79
C VAL A 22 -8.45 43.23 18.54
N GLY A 23 -7.50 43.89 17.85
CA GLY A 23 -7.80 44.75 16.69
C GLY A 23 -7.86 44.07 15.32
N ALA A 24 -7.35 42.84 15.17
CA ALA A 24 -7.05 42.23 13.86
C ALA A 24 -8.08 41.20 13.36
N LEU A 25 -9.26 41.09 13.99
CA LEU A 25 -10.23 40.00 13.73
C LEU A 25 -11.59 40.48 13.18
N LEU A 26 -11.68 41.70 12.64
CA LEU A 26 -12.94 42.34 12.23
C LEU A 26 -12.95 42.97 10.82
N LEU A 27 -12.05 42.58 9.92
CA LEU A 27 -12.03 43.04 8.52
C LEU A 27 -11.72 41.90 7.53
N ALA A 28 -12.70 41.02 7.27
CA ALA A 28 -12.58 39.94 6.27
C ALA A 28 -13.93 39.44 5.73
N LEU A 29 -14.88 40.33 5.38
CA LEU A 29 -16.12 39.97 4.68
C LEU A 29 -16.58 41.04 3.67
N ALA A 30 -16.07 40.97 2.42
CA ALA A 30 -16.73 41.48 1.21
C ALA A 30 -15.97 41.01 -0.05
N PRO A 31 -16.63 40.34 -1.03
CA PRO A 31 -16.07 40.11 -2.36
C PRO A 31 -16.47 41.25 -3.33
N LEU A 32 -15.62 41.56 -4.30
CA LEU A 32 -15.93 42.50 -5.38
C LEU A 32 -15.61 41.86 -6.74
N VAL A 33 -16.65 41.73 -7.56
CA VAL A 33 -16.58 41.34 -8.97
C VAL A 33 -16.34 42.61 -9.80
N LEU A 34 -15.48 42.54 -10.82
CA LEU A 34 -15.70 43.24 -12.10
C LEU A 34 -14.76 42.71 -13.21
N ALA A 35 -15.14 42.99 -14.46
CA ALA A 35 -14.71 42.23 -15.64
C ALA A 35 -13.58 42.89 -16.46
N SER A 36 -13.06 42.08 -17.39
CA SER A 36 -12.02 42.40 -18.38
C SER A 36 -12.45 43.42 -19.45
N SER A 37 -11.48 44.19 -19.96
CA SER A 37 -11.49 44.79 -21.30
C SER A 37 -10.08 44.70 -21.93
N ALA A 38 -9.95 44.99 -23.23
CA ALA A 38 -9.00 44.30 -24.11
C ALA A 38 -8.06 45.22 -24.93
N SER A 39 -7.25 44.59 -25.81
CA SER A 39 -6.30 45.15 -26.79
C SER A 39 -4.98 45.69 -26.19
N SER A 40 -3.85 45.71 -26.91
CA SER A 40 -3.65 45.82 -28.37
C SER A 40 -2.38 45.11 -28.88
N SER A 41 -2.11 45.23 -30.19
CA SER A 41 -1.16 44.44 -30.99
C SER A 41 -0.20 45.32 -31.81
N SER A 42 1.01 44.84 -32.15
CA SER A 42 1.72 45.14 -33.43
C SER A 42 3.12 44.51 -33.55
N SER A 43 3.38 43.83 -34.69
CA SER A 43 4.54 43.86 -35.63
C SER A 43 5.99 44.06 -35.11
N SER A 44 7.09 43.50 -35.65
CA SER A 44 7.43 42.64 -36.83
C SER A 44 8.90 42.11 -36.64
N SER A 45 9.70 41.53 -37.57
CA SER A 45 9.67 41.35 -39.04
C SER A 45 10.53 40.14 -39.51
N SER A 46 10.56 39.95 -40.83
CA SER A 46 11.25 39.01 -41.74
C SER A 46 12.77 38.76 -41.65
N ALA A 47 13.18 37.53 -41.97
CA ALA A 47 14.36 37.21 -42.80
C ALA A 47 14.27 35.77 -43.37
N GLN A 48 14.41 35.57 -44.68
CA GLN A 48 14.49 34.25 -45.32
C GLN A 48 15.20 34.35 -46.68
N ASP A 49 15.82 33.22 -47.08
CA ASP A 49 16.50 32.90 -48.36
C ASP A 49 18.05 32.99 -48.37
N ASP A 50 18.70 31.86 -48.08
CA ASP A 50 19.97 31.35 -48.67
C ASP A 50 20.48 30.12 -47.87
N ALA A 51 19.87 28.93 -48.07
CA ALA A 51 20.27 27.69 -47.36
C ALA A 51 19.87 26.37 -48.06
N ALA A 52 19.69 26.36 -49.39
CA ALA A 52 19.05 25.24 -50.09
C ALA A 52 19.99 24.22 -50.78
N SER A 53 21.30 24.51 -50.91
CA SER A 53 22.22 23.71 -51.76
C SER A 53 23.16 22.74 -51.03
N THR A 54 23.10 22.66 -49.69
CA THR A 54 24.01 21.80 -48.88
C THR A 54 23.32 20.61 -48.22
N GLN A 55 22.06 20.33 -48.58
CA GLN A 55 21.27 19.25 -47.97
C GLN A 55 21.27 17.92 -48.74
N GLU A 56 21.53 17.90 -50.05
CA GLU A 56 21.49 16.65 -50.83
C GLU A 56 22.72 15.75 -50.61
N GLU A 57 23.95 16.30 -50.56
CA GLU A 57 25.18 15.50 -50.35
C GLU A 57 25.28 14.81 -48.97
N GLN A 58 24.47 15.21 -47.99
CA GLN A 58 24.45 14.56 -46.67
C GLN A 58 23.48 13.36 -46.58
N VAL A 59 22.56 13.20 -47.54
CA VAL A 59 21.56 12.11 -47.51
C VAL A 59 22.17 10.78 -47.95
N ASP A 60 22.92 10.76 -49.05
CA ASP A 60 23.54 9.54 -49.59
C ASP A 60 24.56 8.89 -48.63
N ALA A 61 25.24 9.71 -47.82
CA ALA A 61 26.19 9.24 -46.80
C ALA A 61 25.51 8.51 -45.61
N ILE A 62 24.20 8.69 -45.43
CA ILE A 62 23.41 8.06 -44.36
C ILE A 62 22.82 6.72 -44.84
N GLU A 63 22.34 6.63 -46.07
CA GLU A 63 21.81 5.38 -46.64
C GLU A 63 22.86 4.26 -46.69
N SER A 64 24.11 4.60 -47.02
CA SER A 64 25.25 3.67 -46.99
C SER A 64 25.48 3.05 -45.59
N LYS A 65 25.33 3.83 -44.51
CA LYS A 65 25.52 3.33 -43.13
C LYS A 65 24.36 2.47 -42.62
N LEU A 66 23.14 2.73 -43.09
CA LEU A 66 21.95 1.95 -42.74
C LEU A 66 22.08 0.49 -43.21
N ALA A 67 22.57 0.26 -44.43
CA ALA A 67 22.74 -1.09 -44.98
C ALA A 67 23.65 -2.00 -44.13
N THR A 68 24.79 -1.48 -43.64
CA THR A 68 25.74 -2.22 -42.79
C THR A 68 25.22 -2.51 -41.38
N THR A 69 24.25 -1.74 -40.89
CA THR A 69 23.73 -1.89 -39.51
C THR A 69 22.70 -3.01 -39.43
N SER A 70 21.82 -3.14 -40.44
CA SER A 70 20.82 -4.20 -40.53
C SER A 70 21.42 -5.61 -40.51
N ALA A 71 22.60 -5.81 -41.11
CA ALA A 71 23.28 -7.11 -41.13
C ALA A 71 23.77 -7.58 -39.74
N ASN A 72 24.06 -6.66 -38.82
CA ASN A 72 24.56 -6.98 -37.47
C ASN A 72 23.43 -7.21 -36.44
N ILE A 73 22.20 -6.78 -36.74
CA ILE A 73 21.04 -6.97 -35.84
C ILE A 73 20.51 -8.41 -35.92
N THR A 74 20.56 -9.05 -37.10
CA THR A 74 20.12 -10.43 -37.32
C THR A 74 20.91 -11.45 -36.48
N ILE A 75 22.14 -11.13 -36.06
CA ILE A 75 23.03 -12.03 -35.30
C ILE A 75 22.70 -12.10 -33.79
N ARG A 76 21.85 -11.20 -33.26
CA ARG A 76 21.47 -11.18 -31.83
C ARG A 76 20.07 -11.70 -31.49
N ALA A 77 19.30 -12.14 -32.49
CA ALA A 77 17.93 -12.66 -32.29
C ALA A 77 17.83 -14.20 -32.21
N GLY A 78 18.95 -14.93 -32.22
CA GLY A 78 18.94 -16.40 -32.26
C GLY A 78 20.10 -17.04 -31.49
N ALA A 79 19.95 -17.18 -30.17
CA ALA A 79 20.88 -17.95 -29.33
C ALA A 79 20.20 -18.43 -28.03
N ASN A 80 19.29 -19.43 -28.14
CA ASN A 80 19.07 -20.47 -27.11
C ASN A 80 18.09 -21.55 -27.58
N SER A 81 18.46 -22.24 -28.66
CA SER A 81 17.89 -23.55 -29.00
C SER A 81 18.88 -24.32 -29.87
N ASN A 82 19.66 -25.20 -29.25
CA ASN A 82 19.95 -26.56 -29.71
C ASN A 82 21.11 -27.16 -28.90
N ASP A 83 20.76 -28.08 -28.01
CA ASP A 83 21.59 -29.23 -27.71
C ASP A 83 20.65 -30.44 -27.57
N LEU A 84 20.57 -31.24 -28.63
CA LEU A 84 20.66 -32.70 -28.58
C LEU A 84 20.71 -33.27 -30.00
N VAL A 85 21.59 -34.25 -30.19
CA VAL A 85 22.16 -34.63 -31.49
C VAL A 85 21.49 -35.90 -32.05
N SER A 86 21.34 -35.91 -33.39
CA SER A 86 21.02 -36.99 -34.34
C SER A 86 20.75 -38.42 -33.85
N GLY A 87 19.73 -39.04 -34.42
CA GLY A 87 19.57 -40.50 -34.46
C GLY A 87 18.41 -40.96 -35.34
N SER A 88 18.67 -41.17 -36.64
CA SER A 88 17.70 -41.75 -37.58
C SER A 88 17.74 -43.29 -37.54
N ALA A 89 16.61 -43.94 -37.27
CA ALA A 89 16.41 -45.37 -37.48
C ALA A 89 14.94 -45.67 -37.86
N GLU A 90 14.73 -46.78 -38.57
CA GLU A 90 13.54 -47.03 -39.38
C GLU A 90 12.34 -47.65 -38.65
N ALA A 91 11.23 -47.70 -39.38
CA ALA A 91 9.92 -48.26 -39.05
C ALA A 91 9.86 -49.54 -38.20
N ASN A 92 8.90 -49.56 -37.26
CA ASN A 92 7.71 -50.41 -37.39
C ASN A 92 6.63 -49.98 -36.37
N GLY A 93 5.35 -50.15 -36.73
CA GLY A 93 4.25 -49.57 -35.96
C GLY A 93 3.73 -50.45 -34.82
N ASN A 94 2.93 -49.85 -33.94
CA ASN A 94 1.67 -50.45 -33.50
C ASN A 94 0.66 -49.38 -33.10
N SER A 95 -0.59 -49.78 -32.89
CA SER A 95 -1.76 -48.90 -32.82
C SER A 95 -2.04 -48.26 -31.45
N ASP A 96 -2.91 -47.24 -31.53
CA ASP A 96 -3.91 -46.82 -30.54
C ASP A 96 -3.63 -45.72 -29.48
N VAL A 97 -4.68 -44.89 -29.35
CA VAL A 97 -5.00 -43.89 -28.31
C VAL A 97 -4.06 -42.69 -28.13
N TYR A 98 -4.28 -41.63 -28.92
CA TYR A 98 -4.40 -40.24 -28.43
C TYR A 98 -5.06 -39.35 -29.52
N SER A 99 -6.38 -39.33 -29.56
CA SER A 99 -7.15 -38.50 -30.50
C SER A 99 -7.37 -37.08 -29.94
N GLY A 100 -6.73 -36.10 -30.56
CA GLY A 100 -7.18 -34.71 -30.64
C GLY A 100 -7.57 -34.01 -29.33
N THR A 101 -6.58 -33.45 -28.62
CA THR A 101 -6.85 -32.33 -27.69
C THR A 101 -7.33 -31.12 -28.47
N ALA A 102 -8.62 -30.78 -28.34
CA ALA A 102 -9.11 -29.46 -28.74
C ALA A 102 -8.39 -28.40 -27.90
N LEU A 103 -7.80 -27.39 -28.57
CA LEU A 103 -7.26 -26.19 -27.93
C LEU A 103 -8.32 -25.60 -27.00
N HIS A 104 -7.96 -25.31 -25.76
CA HIS A 104 -8.93 -24.81 -24.79
C HIS A 104 -9.43 -23.42 -25.20
N PHE A 105 -10.66 -23.10 -24.79
CA PHE A 105 -11.23 -21.76 -25.00
C PHE A 105 -10.37 -20.66 -24.34
N GLU A 106 -9.69 -20.99 -23.24
CA GLU A 106 -8.74 -20.11 -22.57
C GLU A 106 -7.43 -19.91 -23.38
N ASP A 107 -6.93 -20.93 -24.10
CA ASP A 107 -5.84 -20.78 -25.07
C ASP A 107 -6.25 -19.85 -26.21
N GLN A 108 -7.51 -19.93 -26.67
CA GLN A 108 -8.03 -19.04 -27.70
C GLN A 108 -8.13 -17.58 -27.21
N MET A 109 -8.49 -17.33 -25.94
CA MET A 109 -8.44 -15.98 -25.37
C MET A 109 -7.00 -15.44 -25.32
N MET A 110 -6.03 -16.24 -24.85
CA MET A 110 -4.62 -15.83 -24.78
C MET A 110 -3.98 -15.63 -26.18
N LEU A 111 -4.38 -16.42 -27.17
CA LEU A 111 -3.99 -16.23 -28.58
C LEU A 111 -4.68 -15.02 -29.23
N ASN A 112 -5.90 -14.68 -28.83
CA ASN A 112 -6.63 -13.50 -29.33
C ASN A 112 -6.20 -12.19 -28.66
N ALA A 113 -5.64 -12.20 -27.45
CA ALA A 113 -5.04 -11.01 -26.83
C ALA A 113 -3.91 -10.41 -27.71
N ARG A 114 -3.14 -11.26 -28.41
CA ARG A 114 -2.14 -10.85 -29.41
C ARG A 114 -2.73 -10.37 -30.75
N ARG A 115 -4.06 -10.32 -30.87
CA ARG A 115 -4.81 -9.90 -32.06
C ARG A 115 -5.78 -8.76 -31.79
N VAL A 116 -5.41 -7.82 -30.90
CA VAL A 116 -6.01 -6.47 -31.04
C VAL A 116 -5.57 -5.94 -32.40
N ASP A 117 -6.51 -5.84 -33.33
CA ASP A 117 -6.18 -5.40 -34.68
C ASP A 117 -5.94 -3.89 -34.67
N LEU A 118 -4.67 -3.51 -34.56
CA LEU A 118 -4.25 -2.11 -34.47
C LEU A 118 -4.51 -1.35 -35.77
N ASP A 119 -4.78 -2.07 -36.87
CA ASP A 119 -5.27 -1.50 -38.12
C ASP A 119 -6.64 -0.80 -37.92
N LEU A 120 -7.39 -1.12 -36.86
CA LEU A 120 -8.64 -0.44 -36.47
C LEU A 120 -8.44 0.99 -35.96
N PHE A 121 -7.28 1.31 -35.40
CA PHE A 121 -6.92 2.66 -34.93
C PHE A 121 -6.05 3.41 -35.95
N ALA A 122 -5.44 2.68 -36.88
CA ALA A 122 -4.57 3.23 -37.90
C ALA A 122 -5.33 3.67 -39.14
N LYS A 123 -5.41 4.99 -39.38
CA LYS A 123 -5.67 5.55 -40.73
C LYS A 123 -4.47 5.33 -41.69
N MET A 124 -3.60 4.36 -41.41
CA MET A 124 -2.31 4.14 -42.05
C MET A 124 -2.15 2.66 -42.44
N PRO A 125 -1.47 2.32 -43.56
CA PRO A 125 -1.22 0.94 -43.94
C PRO A 125 -0.40 0.16 -42.91
N LYS A 126 -0.70 -1.14 -42.73
CA LYS A 126 0.00 -2.07 -41.83
C LYS A 126 1.53 -2.10 -42.01
N SER A 127 2.00 -1.98 -43.25
CA SER A 127 3.44 -1.89 -43.57
C SER A 127 4.09 -0.58 -43.08
N ARG A 128 3.33 0.50 -42.96
CA ARG A 128 3.79 1.78 -42.41
C ARG A 128 3.85 1.73 -40.88
N ILE A 129 2.81 1.23 -40.20
CA ILE A 129 2.82 1.18 -38.73
C ILE A 129 3.91 0.25 -38.18
N THR A 130 4.20 -0.86 -38.88
CA THR A 130 5.32 -1.76 -38.55
C THR A 130 6.67 -1.02 -38.59
N LYS A 131 6.96 -0.29 -39.67
CA LYS A 131 8.18 0.53 -39.77
C LYS A 131 8.24 1.66 -38.72
N MET A 132 7.10 2.23 -38.35
CA MET A 132 7.03 3.26 -37.30
C MET A 132 7.31 2.68 -35.91
N ARG A 133 6.90 1.44 -35.62
CA ARG A 133 7.28 0.71 -34.40
C ARG A 133 8.77 0.41 -34.34
N GLU A 134 9.36 -0.08 -35.44
CA GLU A 134 10.81 -0.30 -35.55
C GLU A 134 11.61 1.00 -35.32
N ALA A 135 11.19 2.09 -35.97
CA ALA A 135 11.81 3.41 -35.80
C ALA A 135 11.60 3.98 -34.38
N TYR A 136 10.46 3.74 -33.73
CA TYR A 136 10.21 4.14 -32.34
C TYR A 136 11.19 3.44 -31.39
N VAL A 137 11.33 2.11 -31.49
CA VAL A 137 12.28 1.35 -30.66
C VAL A 137 13.73 1.81 -30.89
N GLN A 138 14.10 2.18 -32.12
CA GLN A 138 15.43 2.75 -32.40
C GLN A 138 15.62 4.14 -31.76
N ALA A 139 14.64 5.04 -31.89
CA ALA A 139 14.69 6.37 -31.28
C ALA A 139 14.68 6.32 -29.74
N GLU A 140 13.89 5.42 -29.15
CA GLU A 140 13.89 5.15 -27.72
C GLU A 140 15.27 4.68 -27.25
N ASN A 141 15.88 3.70 -27.93
CA ASN A 141 17.21 3.22 -27.61
C ASN A 141 18.31 4.28 -27.81
N ALA A 142 18.10 5.26 -28.69
CA ALA A 142 18.97 6.42 -28.82
C ALA A 142 18.85 7.34 -27.59
N PHE A 143 17.65 7.79 -27.24
CA PHE A 143 17.41 8.64 -26.06
C PHE A 143 17.79 7.96 -24.74
N ARG A 144 17.53 6.66 -24.57
CA ARG A 144 17.95 5.88 -23.39
C ARG A 144 19.47 5.80 -23.22
N ARG A 145 20.24 5.98 -24.30
CA ARG A 145 21.72 6.04 -24.28
C ARG A 145 22.28 7.47 -24.34
N GLY A 146 21.42 8.49 -24.36
CA GLY A 146 21.82 9.91 -24.47
C GLY A 146 22.18 10.38 -25.88
N ASP A 147 21.91 9.59 -26.92
CA ASP A 147 22.09 10.00 -28.32
C ASP A 147 20.86 10.79 -28.81
N GLU A 148 20.79 12.05 -28.37
CA GLU A 148 19.70 12.96 -28.70
C GLU A 148 19.62 13.27 -30.19
N ALA A 149 20.77 13.39 -30.85
CA ALA A 149 20.85 13.74 -32.27
C ALA A 149 20.21 12.64 -33.14
N LEU A 150 20.56 11.37 -32.89
CA LEU A 150 19.95 10.24 -33.56
C LEU A 150 18.46 10.09 -33.19
N GLY A 151 18.12 10.25 -31.90
CA GLY A 151 16.74 10.16 -31.43
C GLY A 151 15.81 11.17 -32.13
N PHE A 152 16.21 12.44 -32.18
CA PHE A 152 15.44 13.49 -32.87
C PHE A 152 15.46 13.34 -34.40
N ALA A 153 16.54 12.86 -35.01
CA ALA A 153 16.60 12.60 -36.45
C ALA A 153 15.57 11.53 -36.86
N ILE A 154 15.56 10.38 -36.18
CA ILE A 154 14.59 9.30 -36.41
C ILE A 154 13.16 9.81 -36.16
N GLN A 155 12.96 10.55 -35.07
CA GLN A 155 11.64 11.11 -34.72
C GLN A 155 11.10 12.03 -35.83
N LYS A 156 11.94 12.94 -36.34
CA LYS A 156 11.58 13.89 -37.40
C LYS A 156 11.35 13.22 -38.74
N GLN A 157 12.14 12.21 -39.10
CA GLN A 157 12.10 11.57 -40.42
C GLN A 157 11.02 10.48 -40.53
N HIS A 158 10.83 9.67 -39.48
CA HIS A 158 10.03 8.45 -39.56
C HIS A 158 8.78 8.43 -38.67
N LEU A 159 8.72 9.26 -37.62
CA LEU A 159 7.69 9.18 -36.58
C LEU A 159 6.70 10.36 -36.58
N GLN A 160 6.61 11.13 -37.66
CA GLN A 160 5.64 12.22 -37.77
C GLN A 160 4.20 11.70 -37.58
N GLY A 161 3.50 12.24 -36.58
CA GLY A 161 2.14 11.82 -36.21
C GLY A 161 2.06 10.49 -35.44
N TYR A 162 3.18 9.86 -35.05
CA TYR A 162 3.15 8.62 -34.28
C TYR A 162 2.63 8.85 -32.84
N PRO A 163 1.71 8.02 -32.31
CA PRO A 163 1.13 8.22 -30.98
C PRO A 163 2.16 8.23 -29.84
N LEU A 164 3.21 7.40 -29.92
CA LEU A 164 4.22 7.27 -28.86
C LEU A 164 5.30 8.37 -28.85
N ASN A 165 5.16 9.43 -29.66
CA ASN A 165 6.10 10.57 -29.61
C ASN A 165 6.21 11.22 -28.22
N ILE A 166 5.13 11.18 -27.42
CA ILE A 166 5.16 11.68 -26.03
C ILE A 166 6.09 10.85 -25.13
N TRP A 167 6.25 9.55 -25.40
CA TRP A 167 7.19 8.68 -24.70
C TRP A 167 8.64 8.97 -25.11
N LEU A 168 8.91 9.25 -26.39
CA LEU A 168 10.23 9.72 -26.82
C LEU A 168 10.62 11.04 -26.13
N ASN A 169 9.67 11.98 -26.04
CA ASN A 169 9.87 13.23 -25.30
C ASN A 169 10.13 12.96 -23.80
N TYR A 170 9.42 12.02 -23.18
CA TYR A 170 9.70 11.58 -21.82
C TYR A 170 11.12 10.99 -21.69
N TYR A 171 11.54 10.08 -22.58
CA TYR A 171 12.86 9.44 -22.52
C TYR A 171 14.02 10.41 -22.76
N TYR A 172 13.85 11.39 -23.66
CA TYR A 172 14.79 12.50 -23.87
C TYR A 172 15.04 13.30 -22.58
N LEU A 173 13.99 13.58 -21.81
CA LEU A 173 14.08 14.30 -20.54
C LEU A 173 14.56 13.38 -19.39
N ALA A 174 14.15 12.11 -19.38
CA ALA A 174 14.30 11.23 -18.24
C ALA A 174 15.64 10.47 -18.16
N ASN A 175 16.36 10.23 -19.26
CA ASN A 175 17.57 9.38 -19.22
C ASN A 175 18.86 10.20 -19.05
N ASP A 176 19.08 11.19 -19.92
CA ASP A 176 20.19 12.14 -19.79
C ASP A 176 19.72 13.40 -19.02
N ILE A 177 19.55 13.25 -17.71
CA ILE A 177 18.97 14.28 -16.83
C ILE A 177 19.98 15.42 -16.63
N LYS A 178 19.60 16.64 -17.04
CA LYS A 178 20.42 17.85 -16.90
C LYS A 178 19.59 19.04 -16.41
N THR A 179 20.22 19.96 -15.67
CA THR A 179 19.59 21.22 -15.23
C THR A 179 19.23 22.14 -16.40
N SER A 180 19.98 22.09 -17.50
CA SER A 180 19.69 22.82 -18.75
C SER A 180 18.36 22.41 -19.40
N LYS A 181 17.86 21.20 -19.13
CA LYS A 181 16.56 20.71 -19.62
C LYS A 181 15.38 21.14 -18.73
N PHE A 182 15.61 21.78 -17.59
CA PHE A 182 14.57 22.01 -16.57
C PHE A 182 13.34 22.76 -17.10
N ASP A 183 13.51 23.75 -17.97
CA ASP A 183 12.37 24.50 -18.51
C ASP A 183 11.53 23.63 -19.47
N ALA A 184 12.17 22.72 -20.22
CA ALA A 184 11.48 21.72 -21.04
C ALA A 184 10.75 20.67 -20.18
N VAL A 185 11.32 20.30 -19.03
CA VAL A 185 10.69 19.42 -18.02
C VAL A 185 9.47 20.08 -17.40
N MET A 186 9.58 21.33 -16.96
CA MET A 186 8.45 22.09 -16.42
C MET A 186 7.38 22.30 -17.49
N LYS A 187 7.75 22.54 -18.75
CA LYS A 187 6.80 22.61 -19.87
C LYS A 187 6.08 21.27 -20.11
N PHE A 188 6.81 20.14 -20.09
CA PHE A 188 6.22 18.80 -20.20
C PHE A 188 5.25 18.52 -19.04
N ILE A 189 5.68 18.75 -17.80
CA ILE A 189 4.87 18.53 -16.59
C ILE A 189 3.63 19.41 -16.57
N ASN A 190 3.77 20.70 -16.90
CA ASN A 190 2.66 21.67 -16.87
C ASN A 190 1.73 21.56 -18.09
N SER A 191 2.13 20.87 -19.16
CA SER A 191 1.24 20.59 -20.31
C SER A 191 0.03 19.76 -19.89
N ASN A 192 0.20 18.91 -18.86
CA ASN A 192 -0.79 17.94 -18.39
C ASN A 192 -1.36 17.01 -19.49
N GLU A 193 -0.66 16.84 -20.63
CA GLU A 193 -1.10 15.98 -21.75
C GLU A 193 -1.07 14.48 -21.38
N GLN A 194 -0.23 14.12 -20.40
CA GLN A 194 -0.18 12.79 -19.78
C GLN A 194 0.41 12.98 -18.36
N ALA A 195 -0.37 12.73 -17.30
CA ALA A 195 0.06 13.06 -15.94
C ALA A 195 0.74 11.92 -15.20
N GLU A 196 0.48 10.66 -15.53
CA GLU A 196 1.26 9.55 -14.96
C GLU A 196 2.75 9.74 -15.32
N LEU A 197 3.05 10.07 -16.59
CA LEU A 197 4.38 10.46 -17.07
C LEU A 197 4.89 11.74 -16.40
N ALA A 198 4.04 12.75 -16.17
CA ALA A 198 4.43 13.96 -15.47
C ALA A 198 4.78 13.71 -13.99
N GLU A 199 4.08 12.79 -13.30
CA GLU A 199 4.42 12.36 -11.94
C GLU A 199 5.75 11.59 -11.94
N LEU A 200 5.95 10.63 -12.85
CA LEU A 200 7.22 9.92 -13.01
C LEU A 200 8.40 10.87 -13.28
N LEU A 201 8.23 11.85 -14.18
CA LEU A 201 9.29 12.79 -14.54
C LEU A 201 9.60 13.74 -13.39
N ARG A 202 8.56 14.24 -12.68
CA ARG A 202 8.70 15.04 -11.46
C ARG A 202 9.47 14.27 -10.39
N ASP A 203 9.13 13.01 -10.14
CA ASP A 203 9.79 12.16 -9.13
C ASP A 203 11.24 11.81 -9.48
N ARG A 204 11.56 11.78 -10.77
CA ARG A 204 12.92 11.55 -11.26
C ARG A 204 13.77 12.81 -11.17
N TYR A 205 13.27 13.95 -11.64
CA TYR A 205 13.96 15.25 -11.51
C TYR A 205 14.08 15.71 -10.07
N ALA A 206 13.12 15.42 -9.19
CA ALA A 206 13.21 15.77 -7.78
C ALA A 206 14.38 15.06 -7.08
N ARG A 207 14.68 13.82 -7.46
CA ARG A 207 15.88 13.10 -6.97
C ARG A 207 17.16 13.72 -7.52
N TYR A 208 17.25 13.90 -8.84
CA TYR A 208 18.44 14.52 -9.44
C TYR A 208 18.76 15.92 -8.88
N LEU A 209 17.75 16.79 -8.73
CA LEU A 209 17.94 18.14 -8.20
C LEU A 209 18.32 18.15 -6.70
N SER A 210 17.86 17.15 -5.94
CA SER A 210 18.32 16.87 -4.57
C SER A 210 19.80 16.45 -4.56
N ASP A 211 20.17 15.47 -5.39
CA ASP A 211 21.53 14.94 -5.51
C ASP A 211 22.55 16.04 -5.88
N VAL A 212 22.22 16.93 -6.84
CA VAL A 212 23.06 18.07 -7.25
C VAL A 212 22.84 19.34 -6.41
N ARG A 213 21.99 19.28 -5.37
CA ARG A 213 21.68 20.38 -4.43
C ARG A 213 21.14 21.67 -5.08
N ASP A 214 20.44 21.55 -6.21
CA ASP A 214 19.74 22.67 -6.86
C ASP A 214 18.36 22.89 -6.21
N TYR A 215 18.41 23.39 -4.97
CA TYR A 215 17.22 23.61 -4.16
C TYR A 215 16.27 24.65 -4.76
N ALA A 216 16.78 25.62 -5.53
CA ALA A 216 15.97 26.61 -6.22
C ALA A 216 15.03 25.97 -7.24
N ARG A 217 15.55 25.10 -8.14
CA ARG A 217 14.73 24.34 -9.08
C ARG A 217 13.89 23.27 -8.39
N LEU A 218 14.42 22.61 -7.35
CA LEU A 218 13.67 21.63 -6.58
C LEU A 218 12.44 22.26 -5.91
N SER A 219 12.58 23.45 -5.32
CA SER A 219 11.50 24.21 -4.68
C SER A 219 10.36 24.54 -5.67
N VAL A 220 10.71 24.92 -6.90
CA VAL A 220 9.75 25.12 -7.99
C VAL A 220 9.05 23.80 -8.38
N LEU A 221 9.80 22.71 -8.45
CA LEU A 221 9.29 21.39 -8.89
C LEU A 221 8.36 20.71 -7.88
N VAL A 222 8.64 20.85 -6.58
CA VAL A 222 7.81 20.27 -5.49
C VAL A 222 6.58 21.13 -5.17
N GLY A 223 6.65 22.43 -5.41
CA GLY A 223 5.53 23.35 -5.22
C GLY A 223 5.20 23.65 -3.74
N PRO A 224 3.94 23.98 -3.41
CA PRO A 224 3.53 24.39 -2.07
C PRO A 224 3.52 23.23 -1.06
N LYS A 225 3.45 23.57 0.23
CA LYS A 225 3.39 22.62 1.35
C LYS A 225 2.20 21.66 1.17
N PRO A 226 2.41 20.34 1.05
CA PRO A 226 1.35 19.43 0.63
C PRO A 226 0.44 18.94 1.76
N PHE A 227 0.92 18.91 3.02
CA PHE A 227 0.20 18.38 4.18
C PHE A 227 0.58 19.10 5.47
N ASP A 228 -0.24 18.92 6.51
CA ASP A 228 0.05 19.27 7.90
C ASP A 228 1.03 18.24 8.52
N GLU A 229 2.18 18.72 8.97
CA GLU A 229 3.25 17.94 9.56
C GLU A 229 3.01 17.58 11.03
N THR A 230 2.07 18.22 11.73
CA THR A 230 1.83 18.00 13.17
C THR A 230 1.43 16.55 13.45
N LYS A 231 0.68 15.92 12.52
CA LYS A 231 0.12 14.57 12.64
C LYS A 231 1.04 13.46 12.10
N LEU A 232 2.36 13.53 12.34
CA LEU A 232 3.35 12.60 11.75
C LEU A 232 3.01 11.11 11.87
N SER A 233 2.36 10.69 12.96
CA SER A 233 1.94 9.31 13.21
C SER A 233 0.81 8.80 12.31
N THR A 234 -0.01 9.69 11.72
CA THR A 234 -1.10 9.32 10.80
C THR A 234 -0.72 9.50 9.32
N LEU A 235 0.38 10.20 9.03
CA LEU A 235 0.86 10.40 7.67
C LEU A 235 1.31 9.08 7.02
N SER A 236 0.73 8.79 5.85
CA SER A 236 1.16 7.69 4.98
C SER A 236 2.60 7.85 4.50
N PHE A 237 3.21 6.76 4.04
CA PHE A 237 4.57 6.77 3.49
C PHE A 237 4.73 7.74 2.30
N LYS A 238 3.69 7.90 1.44
CA LYS A 238 3.69 8.89 0.35
C LYS A 238 3.63 10.32 0.88
N GLN A 239 2.82 10.60 1.91
CA GLN A 239 2.77 11.93 2.54
C GLN A 239 4.09 12.29 3.23
N LYS A 240 4.70 11.35 3.99
CA LYS A 240 6.05 11.53 4.57
C LYS A 240 7.09 11.80 3.47
N THR A 241 7.03 11.07 2.34
CA THR A 241 7.90 11.27 1.16
C THR A 241 7.78 12.69 0.60
N GLN A 242 6.55 13.18 0.41
CA GLN A 242 6.28 14.50 -0.16
C GLN A 242 6.69 15.64 0.78
N LEU A 243 6.41 15.54 2.08
CA LEU A 243 6.87 16.52 3.08
C LEU A 243 8.41 16.57 3.17
N CYS A 244 9.08 15.42 3.16
CA CYS A 244 10.54 15.38 3.18
C CYS A 244 11.16 16.16 2.01
N ARG A 245 10.68 15.93 0.78
CA ARG A 245 11.11 16.71 -0.39
C ARG A 245 10.76 18.19 -0.28
N PHE A 246 9.58 18.53 0.24
CA PHE A 246 9.17 19.92 0.44
C PHE A 246 10.11 20.67 1.39
N TYR A 247 10.39 20.13 2.58
CA TYR A 247 11.29 20.79 3.53
C TYR A 247 12.74 20.81 3.06
N GLU A 248 13.23 19.74 2.43
CA GLU A 248 14.55 19.69 1.81
C GLU A 248 14.75 20.79 0.76
N ALA A 249 13.74 21.00 -0.09
CA ALA A 249 13.80 21.99 -1.16
C ALA A 249 13.73 23.45 -0.67
N ASN A 250 13.03 23.70 0.43
CA ASN A 250 12.69 25.05 0.86
C ASN A 250 13.52 25.57 2.04
N TRP A 251 14.11 24.68 2.86
CA TRP A 251 14.92 25.08 4.02
C TRP A 251 16.27 25.73 3.65
N PRO A 252 17.01 25.29 2.61
CA PRO A 252 18.21 25.98 2.15
C PRO A 252 17.94 27.34 1.47
N LEU A 253 16.67 27.67 1.25
CA LEU A 253 16.21 28.93 0.64
C LEU A 253 15.56 29.88 1.68
N ASP A 254 15.66 29.55 2.98
CA ASP A 254 15.05 30.26 4.11
C ASP A 254 13.53 30.47 4.03
N LYS A 255 12.84 29.76 3.13
CA LYS A 255 11.37 29.78 2.97
C LYS A 255 10.64 29.07 4.11
N VAL A 256 11.32 28.16 4.81
CA VAL A 256 10.85 27.42 5.98
C VAL A 256 12.03 27.24 6.94
N ASN A 257 11.78 27.33 8.24
CA ASN A 257 12.82 27.18 9.27
C ASN A 257 12.33 26.33 10.45
N GLU A 258 11.56 26.90 11.38
CA GLU A 258 11.09 26.20 12.60
C GLU A 258 10.29 24.92 12.28
N GLU A 259 9.41 24.97 11.29
CA GLU A 259 8.66 23.81 10.79
C GLU A 259 9.59 22.69 10.29
N ALA A 260 10.66 23.04 9.56
CA ALA A 260 11.61 22.10 9.00
C ALA A 260 12.43 21.42 10.11
N ILE A 261 12.89 22.18 11.10
CA ILE A 261 13.56 21.66 12.31
C ILE A 261 12.61 20.71 13.06
N SER A 262 11.38 21.15 13.30
CA SER A 262 10.35 20.38 14.02
C SER A 262 9.99 19.07 13.32
N PHE A 263 9.79 19.09 12.00
CA PHE A 263 9.50 17.89 11.22
C PHE A 263 10.71 16.96 11.13
N ALA A 264 11.91 17.48 10.84
CA ALA A 264 13.13 16.70 10.75
C ALA A 264 13.48 16.03 12.09
N THR A 265 13.36 16.74 13.21
CA THR A 265 13.53 16.18 14.56
C THR A 265 12.60 15.00 14.81
N ARG A 266 11.31 15.14 14.47
CA ARG A 266 10.31 14.07 14.65
C ARG A 266 10.54 12.89 13.70
N ILE A 267 10.98 13.14 12.47
CA ILE A 267 11.39 12.13 11.47
C ILE A 267 12.66 11.38 11.89
N TYR A 268 13.58 12.02 12.61
CA TYR A 268 14.78 11.38 13.15
C TYR A 268 14.44 10.49 14.37
N LEU A 269 13.59 10.97 15.28
CA LEU A 269 13.19 10.25 16.48
C LEU A 269 12.17 9.12 16.24
N ASP A 270 11.47 9.14 15.10
CA ASP A 270 10.64 8.02 14.62
C ASP A 270 11.54 6.81 14.28
N LEU A 271 11.37 5.72 15.03
CA LEU A 271 12.12 4.47 14.82
C LEU A 271 11.59 3.67 13.61
N SER A 272 10.41 4.00 13.08
CA SER A 272 9.83 3.28 11.95
C SER A 272 10.60 3.54 10.64
N LYS A 273 10.36 2.70 9.63
CA LYS A 273 11.05 2.79 8.34
C LYS A 273 10.77 4.14 7.65
N ARG A 274 11.75 5.03 7.66
CA ARG A 274 11.74 6.33 6.98
C ARG A 274 11.80 6.18 5.45
N PRO A 275 11.11 7.03 4.67
CA PRO A 275 11.33 7.12 3.22
C PRO A 275 12.76 7.50 2.85
N LEU A 276 13.30 6.89 1.79
CA LEU A 276 14.64 7.21 1.27
C LEU A 276 14.75 8.67 0.81
N SER A 277 13.65 9.27 0.34
CA SER A 277 13.57 10.68 -0.04
C SER A 277 13.68 11.66 1.13
N CYS A 278 13.83 11.18 2.36
CA CYS A 278 14.14 12.02 3.51
C CYS A 278 15.66 12.12 3.76
N ASN A 279 16.50 11.38 3.03
CA ASN A 279 17.93 11.37 3.30
C ASN A 279 18.60 12.73 3.02
N GLY A 280 18.17 13.47 1.99
CA GLY A 280 18.65 14.83 1.73
C GLY A 280 18.25 15.82 2.82
N LEU A 281 16.98 15.82 3.25
CA LEU A 281 16.54 16.57 4.44
C LEU A 281 17.37 16.25 5.69
N MET A 282 17.73 14.98 5.91
CA MET A 282 18.50 14.55 7.08
C MET A 282 19.97 14.97 6.98
N ALA A 283 20.57 14.93 5.80
CA ALA A 283 21.89 15.50 5.55
C ALA A 283 21.92 17.03 5.75
N LEU A 284 20.85 17.74 5.40
CA LEU A 284 20.70 19.17 5.71
C LEU A 284 20.53 19.43 7.21
N PHE A 285 19.77 18.59 7.91
CA PHE A 285 19.53 18.69 9.36
C PHE A 285 20.83 18.48 10.16
N ASP A 286 21.63 17.49 9.75
CA ASP A 286 22.97 17.23 10.26
C ASP A 286 23.95 18.37 9.94
N ALA A 287 24.08 18.76 8.67
CA ALA A 287 24.98 19.83 8.24
C ALA A 287 24.66 21.22 8.85
N LYS A 288 23.43 21.45 9.32
CA LYS A 288 23.03 22.64 10.09
C LYS A 288 23.25 22.51 11.61
N GLY A 289 23.79 21.39 12.10
CA GLY A 289 24.14 21.16 13.49
C GLY A 289 22.99 20.74 14.42
N TYR A 290 21.83 20.36 13.87
CA TYR A 290 20.69 19.92 14.69
C TYR A 290 20.78 18.46 15.15
N LEU A 291 21.64 17.65 14.52
CA LEU A 291 21.94 16.28 14.92
C LEU A 291 22.90 16.23 16.12
N THR A 292 22.53 16.90 17.21
CA THR A 292 23.35 16.96 18.43
C THR A 292 23.40 15.62 19.17
N ASP A 293 24.47 15.38 19.93
CA ASP A 293 24.62 14.21 20.82
C ASP A 293 23.41 13.99 21.72
N LYS A 294 22.75 15.08 22.19
CA LYS A 294 21.50 15.01 22.98
C LYS A 294 20.34 14.40 22.21
N LEU A 295 20.26 14.66 20.91
CA LEU A 295 19.23 14.11 20.03
C LEU A 295 19.56 12.66 19.62
N VAL A 296 20.83 12.35 19.37
CA VAL A 296 21.33 10.97 19.17
C VAL A 296 21.02 10.13 20.41
N LEU A 297 21.36 10.63 21.60
CA LEU A 297 21.00 10.03 22.89
C LEU A 297 19.49 9.83 23.00
N LYS A 298 18.67 10.83 22.65
CA LYS A 298 17.22 10.70 22.72
C LYS A 298 16.69 9.58 21.81
N ARG A 299 17.29 9.38 20.64
CA ARG A 299 16.96 8.28 19.73
C ARG A 299 17.45 6.93 20.29
N PHE A 300 18.64 6.89 20.89
CA PHE A 300 19.15 5.73 21.61
C PHE A 300 18.19 5.31 22.73
N GLU A 301 17.77 6.23 23.61
CA GLU A 301 16.80 5.95 24.67
C GLU A 301 15.47 5.41 24.14
N ASN A 302 14.95 5.98 23.05
CA ASN A 302 13.73 5.52 22.40
C ASN A 302 13.90 4.07 21.89
N ALA A 303 15.03 3.73 21.27
CA ALA A 303 15.33 2.39 20.78
C ALA A 303 15.59 1.39 21.92
N TYR A 304 16.34 1.81 22.95
CA TYR A 304 16.75 1.01 24.11
C TYR A 304 15.56 0.35 24.81
N VAL A 305 14.45 1.07 25.01
CA VAL A 305 13.26 0.55 25.70
C VAL A 305 12.53 -0.52 24.87
N GLN A 306 12.75 -0.60 23.55
CA GLN A 306 12.00 -1.45 22.64
C GLN A 306 12.58 -2.86 22.49
N ARG A 307 11.70 -3.82 22.17
CA ARG A 307 12.07 -5.24 21.98
C ARG A 307 12.79 -5.53 20.65
N SER A 308 12.51 -4.75 19.60
CA SER A 308 12.83 -5.11 18.21
C SER A 308 13.91 -4.25 17.53
N TYR A 309 14.66 -3.45 18.29
CA TYR A 309 15.58 -2.43 17.76
C TYR A 309 17.04 -2.62 18.20
N THR A 310 17.46 -3.84 18.54
CA THR A 310 18.82 -4.14 19.05
C THR A 310 19.92 -3.59 18.16
N GLU A 311 19.92 -3.88 16.86
CA GLU A 311 20.92 -3.33 15.92
C GLU A 311 20.98 -1.79 15.92
N THR A 312 19.82 -1.12 16.07
CA THR A 312 19.74 0.34 16.15
C THR A 312 20.23 0.86 17.52
N THR A 313 19.93 0.16 18.61
CA THR A 313 20.44 0.48 19.94
C THR A 313 21.96 0.34 19.99
N ASP A 314 22.51 -0.76 19.46
CA ASP A 314 23.96 -1.03 19.45
C ASP A 314 24.71 -0.01 18.58
N SER A 315 24.18 0.32 17.39
CA SER A 315 24.76 1.33 16.50
C SER A 315 24.78 2.72 17.13
N LEU A 316 23.69 3.14 17.79
CA LEU A 316 23.62 4.44 18.45
C LEU A 316 24.45 4.47 19.74
N ALA A 317 24.63 3.34 20.42
CA ALA A 317 25.55 3.24 21.56
C ALA A 317 26.99 3.50 21.14
N GLN A 318 27.42 2.88 20.03
CA GLN A 318 28.76 3.08 19.44
C GLN A 318 28.99 4.54 19.03
N GLU A 319 28.00 5.17 18.39
CA GLU A 319 28.03 6.60 18.00
C GLU A 319 28.24 7.52 19.22
N LEU A 320 27.65 7.17 20.38
CA LEU A 320 27.71 7.97 21.61
C LEU A 320 28.97 7.74 22.46
N GLN A 321 29.82 6.76 22.18
CA GLN A 321 30.98 6.42 23.04
C GLN A 321 32.10 7.49 23.08
N HIS A 322 32.04 8.51 22.22
CA HIS A 322 32.99 9.63 22.22
C HIS A 322 32.36 10.96 22.69
N THR A 323 31.16 10.89 23.28
CA THR A 323 30.40 12.03 23.80
C THR A 323 30.41 12.05 25.34
N ASP A 324 29.98 13.16 25.94
CA ASP A 324 29.79 13.26 27.40
C ASP A 324 28.82 12.20 27.97
N PHE A 325 27.98 11.59 27.12
CA PHE A 325 27.01 10.57 27.51
C PHE A 325 27.56 9.13 27.56
N ALA A 326 28.80 8.89 27.13
CA ALA A 326 29.39 7.55 26.99
C ALA A 326 29.20 6.67 28.26
N LYS A 327 29.53 7.20 29.44
CA LYS A 327 29.38 6.48 30.72
C LYS A 327 27.94 6.04 31.00
N ARG A 328 26.95 6.90 30.71
CA ARG A 328 25.52 6.62 30.90
C ARG A 328 25.05 5.57 29.91
N VAL A 329 25.44 5.69 28.64
CA VAL A 329 25.15 4.71 27.59
C VAL A 329 25.73 3.34 27.94
N ASP A 330 26.97 3.27 28.40
CA ASP A 330 27.62 2.01 28.82
C ASP A 330 26.87 1.34 29.99
N GLN A 331 26.46 2.11 31.01
CA GLN A 331 25.64 1.60 32.13
C GLN A 331 24.27 1.10 31.65
N GLN A 332 23.63 1.77 30.70
CA GLN A 332 22.40 1.29 30.08
C GLN A 332 22.65 -0.02 29.32
N MET A 333 23.72 -0.12 28.53
CA MET A 333 24.02 -1.30 27.74
C MET A 333 24.38 -2.53 28.60
N GLN A 334 25.02 -2.35 29.76
CA GLN A 334 25.20 -3.41 30.76
C GLN A 334 23.85 -4.03 31.20
N LEU A 335 22.83 -3.19 31.39
CA LEU A 335 21.48 -3.58 31.78
C LEU A 335 20.59 -4.02 30.58
N TYR A 336 21.05 -3.93 29.33
CA TYR A 336 20.21 -4.16 28.16
C TYR A 336 19.63 -5.59 28.07
N SER A 337 20.38 -6.60 28.52
CA SER A 337 19.91 -7.99 28.49
C SER A 337 19.27 -8.46 29.80
N GLN A 338 19.54 -7.77 30.91
CA GLN A 338 19.14 -8.16 32.28
C GLN A 338 18.72 -6.92 33.10
N PRO A 339 17.70 -6.16 32.66
CA PRO A 339 17.38 -4.86 33.25
C PRO A 339 16.88 -4.96 34.70
N GLU A 340 16.44 -6.14 35.16
CA GLU A 340 16.11 -6.41 36.55
C GLU A 340 17.27 -6.15 37.52
N LYS A 341 18.52 -6.23 37.04
CA LYS A 341 19.73 -5.95 37.83
C LYS A 341 19.94 -4.48 38.19
N LEU A 342 19.10 -3.56 37.70
CA LEU A 342 19.20 -2.14 38.04
C LEU A 342 19.25 -1.92 39.57
N PHE A 343 18.58 -2.76 40.35
CA PHE A 343 18.58 -2.67 41.83
C PHE A 343 19.91 -3.02 42.50
N ASP A 344 20.77 -3.75 41.81
CA ASP A 344 22.08 -4.21 42.30
C ASP A 344 23.22 -3.39 41.70
N GLU A 345 23.04 -2.86 40.48
CA GLU A 345 24.08 -2.17 39.69
C GLU A 345 23.96 -0.63 39.74
N VAL A 346 22.75 -0.08 39.90
CA VAL A 346 22.53 1.39 39.99
C VAL A 346 22.24 1.78 41.44
N LYS A 347 23.23 2.38 42.13
CA LYS A 347 23.14 2.69 43.57
C LYS A 347 23.24 4.17 43.93
N GLY A 348 23.60 5.02 42.97
CA GLY A 348 23.72 6.46 43.17
C GLY A 348 22.46 7.24 42.75
N ASN A 349 22.43 8.51 43.16
CA ASN A 349 21.31 9.43 42.96
C ASN A 349 21.66 10.59 42.01
N SER A 350 22.64 10.41 41.12
CA SER A 350 22.90 11.42 40.06
C SER A 350 21.78 11.42 39.01
N GLU A 351 21.63 12.53 38.28
CA GLU A 351 20.61 12.66 37.22
C GLU A 351 20.77 11.57 36.14
N ASP A 352 22.01 11.23 35.80
CA ASP A 352 22.30 10.13 34.88
C ASP A 352 21.90 8.77 35.46
N GLU A 353 22.29 8.44 36.69
CA GLU A 353 21.92 7.16 37.33
C GLU A 353 20.40 7.01 37.49
N HIS A 354 19.69 8.08 37.85
CA HIS A 354 18.23 8.13 37.86
C HIS A 354 17.67 7.75 36.49
N ARG A 355 18.19 8.36 35.41
CA ARG A 355 17.75 8.06 34.05
C ARG A 355 18.08 6.62 33.63
N VAL A 356 19.26 6.11 33.97
CA VAL A 356 19.63 4.70 33.73
C VAL A 356 18.62 3.78 34.40
N ALA A 357 18.30 4.01 35.68
CA ALA A 357 17.31 3.23 36.42
C ALA A 357 15.91 3.32 35.79
N VAL A 358 15.43 4.51 35.43
CA VAL A 358 14.12 4.71 34.78
C VAL A 358 14.04 3.99 33.44
N LEU A 359 15.06 4.09 32.59
CA LEU A 359 15.06 3.46 31.27
C LEU A 359 15.24 1.95 31.35
N ALA A 360 16.10 1.46 32.25
CA ALA A 360 16.20 0.04 32.56
C ALA A 360 14.86 -0.50 33.06
N PHE A 361 14.16 0.19 33.96
CA PHE A 361 12.85 -0.24 34.43
C PHE A 361 11.78 -0.21 33.34
N LYS A 362 11.77 0.82 32.47
CA LYS A 362 10.91 0.87 31.28
C LYS A 362 11.16 -0.34 30.35
N ARG A 363 12.43 -0.72 30.15
CA ARG A 363 12.80 -1.90 29.37
C ARG A 363 12.41 -3.21 30.09
N TYR A 364 12.58 -3.30 31.40
CA TYR A 364 12.15 -4.45 32.22
C TYR A 364 10.63 -4.64 32.16
N ALA A 365 9.86 -3.56 32.27
CA ALA A 365 8.41 -3.55 32.06
C ALA A 365 8.02 -3.98 30.64
N ASN A 366 8.78 -3.59 29.61
CA ASN A 366 8.52 -4.02 28.24
C ASN A 366 8.88 -5.51 28.02
N LEU A 367 9.98 -6.02 28.57
CA LEU A 367 10.41 -7.43 28.38
C LEU A 367 9.60 -8.41 29.24
N SER A 368 9.52 -8.13 30.54
CA SER A 368 9.03 -9.02 31.60
C SER A 368 7.96 -8.34 32.48
N PRO A 369 6.82 -7.90 31.93
CA PRO A 369 5.86 -7.00 32.59
C PRO A 369 5.28 -7.54 33.90
N ARG A 370 5.12 -8.87 34.07
CA ARG A 370 4.63 -9.43 35.34
C ARG A 370 5.67 -9.33 36.46
N SER A 371 6.93 -9.64 36.17
CA SER A 371 8.03 -9.54 37.14
C SER A 371 8.28 -8.07 37.49
N ALA A 372 8.38 -7.20 36.48
CA ALA A 372 8.51 -5.76 36.67
C ALA A 372 7.35 -5.17 37.49
N ARG A 373 6.09 -5.58 37.27
CA ARG A 373 4.94 -5.14 38.09
C ARG A 373 5.09 -5.52 39.57
N ASN A 374 5.67 -6.68 39.89
CA ASN A 374 5.94 -7.07 41.28
C ASN A 374 7.02 -6.16 41.91
N ASP A 375 8.08 -5.87 41.15
CA ASP A 375 9.18 -5.01 41.59
C ASP A 375 8.83 -3.50 41.54
N PHE A 376 7.72 -3.11 40.95
CA PHE A 376 7.43 -1.70 40.67
C PHE A 376 7.32 -0.85 41.94
N LYS A 377 6.74 -1.40 43.03
CA LYS A 377 6.73 -0.70 44.34
C LYS A 377 8.13 -0.50 44.92
N LYS A 378 9.05 -1.45 44.67
CA LYS A 378 10.48 -1.33 45.05
C LYS A 378 11.15 -0.24 44.21
N PHE A 379 10.93 -0.24 42.89
CA PHE A 379 11.43 0.78 41.97
C PHE A 379 11.02 2.20 42.39
N ILE A 380 9.72 2.44 42.60
CA ILE A 380 9.20 3.75 43.03
C ILE A 380 9.87 4.20 44.33
N LYS A 381 9.95 3.31 45.33
CA LYS A 381 10.59 3.63 46.61
C LYS A 381 12.11 3.88 46.52
N THR A 382 12.79 3.27 45.55
CA THR A 382 14.25 3.33 45.44
C THR A 382 14.72 4.53 44.64
N TYR A 383 14.02 4.88 43.56
CA TYR A 383 14.47 5.89 42.58
C TYR A 383 13.58 7.13 42.48
N ASP A 384 12.45 7.20 43.22
CA ASP A 384 11.54 8.35 43.24
C ASP A 384 11.22 8.96 41.84
N PRO A 385 10.72 8.14 40.89
CA PRO A 385 10.46 8.58 39.51
C PRO A 385 9.40 9.68 39.45
N SER A 386 9.61 10.65 38.55
CA SER A 386 8.65 11.73 38.32
C SER A 386 7.29 11.21 37.81
N GLU A 387 6.23 12.00 37.99
CA GLU A 387 4.87 11.63 37.54
C GLU A 387 4.83 11.29 36.04
N THR A 388 5.56 12.04 35.21
CA THR A 388 5.69 11.75 33.76
C THR A 388 6.38 10.41 33.50
N GLU A 389 7.43 10.07 34.25
CA GLU A 389 8.14 8.80 34.10
C GLU A 389 7.29 7.61 34.58
N LEU A 390 6.48 7.81 35.62
CA LEU A 390 5.47 6.85 36.06
C LEU A 390 4.41 6.61 34.98
N ILE A 391 3.86 7.67 34.38
CA ILE A 391 2.87 7.56 33.29
C ILE A 391 3.45 6.79 32.10
N ASP A 392 4.67 7.09 31.67
CA ASP A 392 5.35 6.34 30.60
C ASP A 392 5.49 4.84 30.94
N ILE A 393 5.89 4.51 32.18
CA ILE A 393 6.02 3.12 32.64
C ILE A 393 4.64 2.43 32.67
N TYR A 394 3.60 3.12 33.14
CA TYR A 394 2.23 2.61 33.09
C TYR A 394 1.73 2.39 31.65
N GLN A 395 2.08 3.24 30.69
CA GLN A 395 1.75 3.02 29.27
C GLN A 395 2.46 1.79 28.68
N ILE A 396 3.69 1.49 29.09
CA ILE A 396 4.41 0.26 28.70
C ILE A 396 3.74 -0.99 29.30
N PHE A 397 3.39 -0.93 30.59
CA PHE A 397 2.60 -2.00 31.21
C PHE A 397 1.23 -2.18 30.53
N ALA A 398 0.53 -1.08 30.20
CA ALA A 398 -0.75 -1.12 29.50
C ALA A 398 -0.64 -1.77 28.12
N SER A 399 0.35 -1.35 27.32
CA SER A 399 0.63 -1.92 25.99
C SER A 399 0.90 -3.44 26.05
N SER A 400 1.42 -3.92 27.18
CA SER A 400 1.66 -5.35 27.44
C SER A 400 0.40 -6.07 27.94
N PHE A 401 -0.22 -5.59 29.02
CA PHE A 401 -1.35 -6.23 29.71
C PHE A 401 -2.67 -6.15 28.92
N LEU A 402 -2.80 -5.21 27.98
CA LEU A 402 -3.88 -5.22 26.98
C LEU A 402 -3.59 -6.17 25.80
N GLY A 403 -2.44 -6.87 25.82
CA GLY A 403 -2.15 -7.97 24.91
C GLY A 403 -2.99 -9.22 25.18
N ARG A 404 -3.19 -10.04 24.15
CA ARG A 404 -4.09 -11.21 24.20
C ARG A 404 -3.73 -12.26 25.26
N SER A 405 -2.46 -12.37 25.64
CA SER A 405 -1.95 -13.36 26.59
C SER A 405 -2.29 -13.11 28.07
N TYR A 406 -2.93 -11.98 28.38
CA TYR A 406 -3.17 -11.51 29.75
C TYR A 406 -4.64 -11.59 30.16
N GLY A 407 -4.90 -11.83 31.45
CA GLY A 407 -6.25 -12.06 31.98
C GLY A 407 -7.04 -10.78 32.22
N LEU A 408 -8.32 -10.90 32.57
CA LEU A 408 -9.16 -9.76 32.93
C LEU A 408 -8.57 -8.94 34.10
N SER A 409 -7.99 -9.62 35.11
CA SER A 409 -7.33 -8.97 36.25
C SER A 409 -6.09 -8.14 35.90
N ASP A 410 -5.44 -8.44 34.77
CA ASP A 410 -4.35 -7.62 34.21
C ASP A 410 -4.92 -6.38 33.50
N VAL A 411 -6.04 -6.51 32.78
CA VAL A 411 -6.77 -5.39 32.16
C VAL A 411 -7.32 -4.43 33.22
N GLU A 412 -7.98 -4.94 34.25
CA GLU A 412 -8.46 -4.11 35.38
C GLU A 412 -7.31 -3.42 36.13
N TRP A 413 -6.10 -4.01 36.15
CA TRP A 413 -4.95 -3.33 36.72
C TRP A 413 -4.56 -2.11 35.88
N VAL A 414 -4.64 -2.19 34.55
CA VAL A 414 -4.44 -1.02 33.68
C VAL A 414 -5.50 0.04 33.97
N ASP A 415 -6.78 -0.32 33.98
CA ASP A 415 -7.90 0.61 34.21
C ASP A 415 -7.80 1.33 35.57
N ARG A 416 -7.29 0.66 36.60
CA ARG A 416 -7.11 1.23 37.95
C ARG A 416 -5.90 2.15 38.09
N ASN A 417 -4.87 2.00 37.26
CA ASN A 417 -3.56 2.66 37.49
C ASN A 417 -3.14 3.64 36.37
N LEU A 418 -3.74 3.59 35.18
CA LEU A 418 -3.48 4.54 34.09
C LEU A 418 -4.79 5.24 33.70
N PRO A 419 -5.00 6.53 34.04
CA PRO A 419 -6.23 7.24 33.72
C PRO A 419 -6.44 7.33 32.20
N THR A 420 -7.69 7.25 31.76
CA THR A 420 -8.06 7.21 30.32
C THR A 420 -7.58 8.44 29.53
N LEU A 421 -7.43 9.59 30.18
CA LEU A 421 -6.86 10.81 29.58
C LEU A 421 -5.39 10.62 29.13
N ALA A 422 -4.64 9.72 29.78
CA ALA A 422 -3.27 9.39 29.44
C ALA A 422 -3.15 8.30 28.36
N TRP A 423 -4.26 7.84 27.77
CA TRP A 423 -4.23 6.82 26.72
C TRP A 423 -4.17 7.47 25.33
N ASN A 424 -3.15 7.12 24.55
CA ASN A 424 -3.19 7.34 23.11
C ASN A 424 -4.20 6.40 22.43
N ASP A 425 -4.54 6.69 21.19
CA ASP A 425 -5.56 5.91 20.48
C ASP A 425 -5.18 4.44 20.26
N THR A 426 -3.88 4.11 20.14
CA THR A 426 -3.42 2.72 20.06
C THR A 426 -3.75 1.95 21.34
N LEU A 427 -3.58 2.57 22.52
CA LEU A 427 -3.99 1.98 23.80
C LEU A 427 -5.51 1.88 23.93
N LYS A 428 -6.27 2.90 23.48
CA LYS A 428 -7.75 2.84 23.46
C LYS A 428 -8.24 1.69 22.57
N GLU A 429 -7.70 1.56 21.36
CA GLU A 429 -7.99 0.46 20.43
C GLU A 429 -7.67 -0.92 21.04
N GLN A 430 -6.52 -1.06 21.72
CA GLN A 430 -6.18 -2.30 22.42
C GLN A 430 -7.17 -2.59 23.56
N ARG A 431 -7.50 -1.59 24.38
CA ARG A 431 -8.47 -1.73 25.47
C ARG A 431 -9.87 -2.07 24.97
N LEU A 432 -10.31 -1.47 23.86
CA LEU A 432 -11.57 -1.78 23.19
C LEU A 432 -11.60 -3.24 22.73
N ARG A 433 -10.54 -3.74 22.11
CA ARG A 433 -10.44 -5.17 21.74
C ARG A 433 -10.44 -6.09 22.96
N ARG A 434 -9.89 -5.68 24.10
CA ARG A 434 -10.04 -6.43 25.37
C ARG A 434 -11.44 -6.32 25.96
N ALA A 435 -12.10 -5.18 25.84
CA ALA A 435 -13.49 -4.99 26.28
C ALA A 435 -14.43 -5.91 25.48
N ILE A 436 -14.32 -5.92 24.16
CA ILE A 436 -15.01 -6.85 23.26
C ILE A 436 -14.68 -8.30 23.65
N TYR A 437 -13.40 -8.64 23.83
CA TYR A 437 -12.98 -10.00 24.19
C TYR A 437 -13.59 -10.51 25.50
N PHE A 438 -13.89 -9.64 26.46
CA PHE A 438 -14.49 -9.98 27.75
C PHE A 438 -15.97 -9.59 27.88
N ALA A 439 -16.65 -9.27 26.78
CA ALA A 439 -18.06 -8.83 26.76
C ALA A 439 -18.37 -7.63 27.70
N GLN A 440 -17.39 -6.74 27.89
CA GLN A 440 -17.51 -5.51 28.68
C GLN A 440 -18.23 -4.42 27.89
N TRP A 441 -19.52 -4.62 27.62
CA TRP A 441 -20.27 -3.79 26.67
C TRP A 441 -20.39 -2.32 27.08
N LYS A 442 -20.46 -2.03 28.38
CA LYS A 442 -20.46 -0.66 28.90
C LYS A 442 -19.16 0.06 28.57
N GLU A 443 -18.04 -0.63 28.74
CA GLU A 443 -16.69 -0.13 28.46
C GLU A 443 -16.50 0.06 26.94
N VAL A 444 -16.98 -0.86 26.09
CA VAL A 444 -16.99 -0.71 24.63
C VAL A 444 -17.76 0.56 24.23
N TYR A 445 -19.00 0.68 24.70
CA TYR A 445 -19.88 1.79 24.32
C TYR A 445 -19.32 3.16 24.71
N VAL A 446 -18.73 3.28 25.91
CA VAL A 446 -18.15 4.54 26.41
C VAL A 446 -16.80 4.86 25.76
N LEU A 447 -15.89 3.89 25.63
CA LEU A 447 -14.53 4.16 25.12
C LEU A 447 -14.52 4.61 23.66
N ILE A 448 -15.49 4.18 22.83
CA ILE A 448 -15.62 4.63 21.44
C ILE A 448 -15.88 6.14 21.35
N ASP A 449 -16.59 6.75 22.31
CA ASP A 449 -16.81 8.20 22.33
C ASP A 449 -15.56 9.02 22.67
N HIS A 450 -14.48 8.38 23.16
CA HIS A 450 -13.20 8.99 23.50
C HIS A 450 -12.09 8.72 22.46
N LEU A 451 -12.39 8.06 21.33
CA LEU A 451 -11.48 7.95 20.18
C LEU A 451 -11.31 9.32 19.48
N SER A 452 -10.25 9.48 18.70
CA SER A 452 -10.15 10.58 17.73
C SER A 452 -11.26 10.49 16.67
N PRO A 453 -11.63 11.61 16.00
CA PRO A 453 -12.69 11.62 14.99
C PRO A 453 -12.51 10.54 13.92
N ASP A 454 -11.32 10.48 13.31
CA ASP A 454 -10.97 9.52 12.24
C ASP A 454 -11.21 8.05 12.66
N LEU A 455 -10.98 7.71 13.93
CA LEU A 455 -11.24 6.37 14.46
C LEU A 455 -12.69 6.18 14.93
N LYS A 456 -13.35 7.24 15.41
CA LYS A 456 -14.76 7.18 15.80
C LYS A 456 -15.67 6.91 14.59
N ASP A 457 -15.28 7.42 13.43
CA ASP A 457 -16.00 7.25 12.17
C ASP A 457 -15.66 5.94 11.43
N ASP A 458 -14.64 5.19 11.87
CA ASP A 458 -14.29 3.87 11.32
C ASP A 458 -15.47 2.88 11.47
N ILE A 459 -15.75 2.18 10.37
CA ILE A 459 -16.94 1.32 10.26
C ILE A 459 -16.96 0.17 11.27
N ASN A 460 -15.79 -0.37 11.65
CA ASN A 460 -15.70 -1.42 12.66
C ASN A 460 -16.09 -0.85 14.03
N TRP A 461 -15.61 0.33 14.39
CA TRP A 461 -15.94 0.95 15.67
C TRP A 461 -17.40 1.41 15.73
N ARG A 462 -17.98 1.87 14.63
CA ARG A 462 -19.42 2.14 14.52
C ARG A 462 -20.26 0.87 14.70
N TYR A 463 -19.85 -0.27 14.10
CA TYR A 463 -20.46 -1.58 14.34
C TYR A 463 -20.43 -1.95 15.84
N TRP A 464 -19.25 -1.86 16.46
CA TRP A 464 -19.08 -2.22 17.86
C TRP A 464 -19.85 -1.32 18.82
N LYS A 465 -20.03 -0.03 18.50
CA LYS A 465 -20.90 0.87 19.28
C LYS A 465 -22.36 0.46 19.15
N GLY A 466 -22.83 0.17 17.94
CA GLY A 466 -24.21 -0.29 17.68
C GLY A 466 -24.51 -1.59 18.43
N ARG A 467 -23.63 -2.58 18.31
CA ARG A 467 -23.73 -3.84 19.07
C ARG A 467 -23.74 -3.61 20.58
N ALA A 468 -22.79 -2.84 21.11
CA ALA A 468 -22.71 -2.58 22.55
C ALA A 468 -23.96 -1.85 23.07
N ALA A 469 -24.58 -0.98 22.26
CA ALA A 469 -25.86 -0.36 22.59
C ALA A 469 -26.98 -1.40 22.72
N LEU A 470 -27.10 -2.36 21.78
CA LEU A 470 -28.07 -3.46 21.88
C LEU A 470 -27.89 -4.31 23.15
N GLU A 471 -26.66 -4.70 23.45
CA GLU A 471 -26.32 -5.52 24.63
C GLU A 471 -26.58 -4.77 25.96
N LEU A 472 -26.64 -3.43 25.92
CA LEU A 472 -27.03 -2.56 27.04
C LEU A 472 -28.54 -2.22 27.07
N GLY A 473 -29.35 -2.87 26.22
CA GLY A 473 -30.80 -2.65 26.13
C GLY A 473 -31.21 -1.36 25.40
N LYS A 474 -30.28 -0.66 24.74
CA LYS A 474 -30.55 0.55 23.94
C LYS A 474 -30.94 0.19 22.51
N THR A 475 -32.02 -0.56 22.35
CA THR A 475 -32.41 -1.19 21.08
C THR A 475 -32.49 -0.21 19.90
N ASP A 476 -33.14 0.93 20.07
CA ASP A 476 -33.33 1.91 18.99
C ASP A 476 -32.01 2.54 18.54
N GLU A 477 -31.14 2.91 19.49
CA GLU A 477 -29.81 3.48 19.22
C GLU A 477 -28.91 2.45 18.52
N GLY A 478 -28.91 1.20 19.02
CA GLY A 478 -28.12 0.12 18.45
C GLY A 478 -28.55 -0.25 17.03
N ASN A 479 -29.86 -0.38 16.80
CA ASN A 479 -30.41 -0.66 15.47
C ASN A 479 -30.14 0.49 14.49
N ALA A 480 -30.27 1.75 14.91
CA ALA A 480 -29.96 2.91 14.06
C ALA A 480 -28.46 2.93 13.67
N LEU A 481 -27.56 2.68 14.62
CA LEU A 481 -26.12 2.58 14.35
C LEU A 481 -25.79 1.44 13.39
N LEU A 482 -26.37 0.25 13.59
CA LEU A 482 -26.18 -0.90 12.71
C LEU A 482 -26.80 -0.69 11.31
N ALA A 483 -27.92 0.01 11.20
CA ALA A 483 -28.56 0.30 9.92
C ALA A 483 -27.73 1.27 9.05
N GLU A 484 -27.00 2.21 9.67
CA GLU A 484 -26.00 3.01 8.95
C GLU A 484 -24.76 2.21 8.57
N VAL A 485 -24.32 1.29 9.44
CA VAL A 485 -23.19 0.38 9.13
C VAL A 485 -23.53 -0.55 7.96
N ALA A 486 -24.77 -1.06 7.90
CA ALA A 486 -25.27 -1.97 6.88
C ALA A 486 -25.26 -1.41 5.44
N LYS A 487 -24.94 -0.12 5.25
CA LYS A 487 -24.77 0.51 3.93
C LYS A 487 -23.34 0.42 3.39
N ASP A 488 -22.36 0.07 4.23
CA ASP A 488 -20.95 0.03 3.85
C ASP A 488 -20.52 -1.32 3.26
N ARG A 489 -19.69 -1.26 2.21
CA ARG A 489 -19.21 -2.44 1.46
C ARG A 489 -18.06 -3.20 2.15
N SER A 490 -18.09 -3.28 3.48
CA SER A 490 -17.12 -4.00 4.31
C SER A 490 -17.71 -5.25 4.96
N PHE A 491 -16.84 -6.06 5.56
CA PHE A 491 -17.23 -7.23 6.36
C PHE A 491 -18.27 -6.86 7.44
N PHE A 492 -18.06 -5.78 8.19
CA PHE A 492 -19.00 -5.39 9.25
C PHE A 492 -20.28 -4.74 8.70
N GLY A 493 -20.24 -4.12 7.53
CA GLY A 493 -21.46 -3.69 6.83
C GLY A 493 -22.32 -4.87 6.38
N PHE A 494 -21.74 -5.85 5.70
CA PHE A 494 -22.44 -7.09 5.33
C PHE A 494 -22.93 -7.87 6.57
N TYR A 495 -22.14 -7.92 7.65
CA TYR A 495 -22.52 -8.61 8.89
C TYR A 495 -23.64 -7.87 9.65
N ALA A 496 -23.64 -6.54 9.65
CA ALA A 496 -24.76 -5.75 10.15
C ALA A 496 -26.03 -5.96 9.32
N ALA A 497 -25.89 -6.02 7.98
CA ALA A 497 -27.01 -6.31 7.09
C ALA A 497 -27.62 -7.69 7.36
N GLN A 498 -26.78 -8.73 7.51
CA GLN A 498 -27.21 -10.07 7.92
C GLN A 498 -27.88 -10.07 9.31
N THR A 499 -27.33 -9.33 10.28
CA THR A 499 -27.88 -9.23 11.64
C THR A 499 -29.27 -8.57 11.66
N LEU A 500 -29.49 -7.57 10.81
CA LEU A 500 -30.76 -6.83 10.71
C LEU A 500 -31.77 -7.48 9.74
N GLY A 501 -31.38 -8.50 9.00
CA GLY A 501 -32.22 -9.11 7.97
C GLY A 501 -32.51 -8.19 6.77
N VAL A 502 -31.57 -7.29 6.45
CA VAL A 502 -31.68 -6.36 5.31
C VAL A 502 -30.73 -6.76 4.17
N ASP A 503 -30.99 -6.21 2.99
CA ASP A 503 -30.19 -6.45 1.79
C ASP A 503 -28.71 -6.08 1.98
N TYR A 504 -27.81 -6.93 1.48
CA TYR A 504 -26.37 -6.68 1.57
C TYR A 504 -25.94 -5.52 0.65
N PRO A 505 -25.03 -4.64 1.10
CA PRO A 505 -24.53 -3.50 0.33
C PRO A 505 -23.47 -3.94 -0.70
N PHE A 506 -23.87 -4.82 -1.63
CA PHE A 506 -23.03 -5.18 -2.79
C PHE A 506 -22.66 -3.95 -3.62
N ASN A 507 -23.54 -2.95 -3.65
CA ASN A 507 -23.40 -1.72 -4.44
C ASN A 507 -23.01 -2.02 -5.89
N TYR A 508 -23.62 -3.05 -6.49
CA TYR A 508 -23.21 -3.56 -7.78
C TYR A 508 -23.61 -2.61 -8.91
N LEU A 509 -22.67 -1.76 -9.33
CA LEU A 509 -22.77 -1.02 -10.57
C LEU A 509 -22.46 -1.99 -11.72
N LYS A 510 -23.52 -2.62 -12.25
CA LYS A 510 -23.44 -3.33 -13.53
C LYS A 510 -23.39 -2.28 -14.64
N ILE A 511 -22.29 -2.29 -15.39
CA ILE A 511 -22.01 -1.27 -16.41
C ILE A 511 -22.54 -1.76 -17.76
N ASP A 512 -23.11 -0.85 -18.53
CA ASP A 512 -23.79 -1.18 -19.79
C ASP A 512 -22.81 -1.85 -20.79
N PRO A 513 -23.08 -3.09 -21.24
CA PRO A 513 -22.26 -3.75 -22.23
C PRO A 513 -22.48 -3.24 -23.67
N ASN A 514 -23.33 -2.23 -23.90
CA ASN A 514 -23.53 -1.58 -25.20
C ASN A 514 -22.39 -0.60 -25.55
N PHE A 515 -21.18 -1.13 -25.70
CA PHE A 515 -20.04 -0.41 -26.25
C PHE A 515 -19.61 -1.02 -27.59
N SER A 516 -19.11 -0.19 -28.49
CA SER A 516 -18.46 -0.57 -29.73
C SER A 516 -16.94 -0.37 -29.59
N PHE A 517 -16.24 -1.37 -29.07
CA PHE A 517 -14.81 -1.49 -29.33
C PHE A 517 -14.62 -1.87 -30.80
N PRO A 518 -13.83 -1.15 -31.61
CA PRO A 518 -12.88 -0.09 -31.26
C PRO A 518 -13.42 1.36 -31.38
N LEU A 519 -14.59 1.56 -31.98
CA LEU A 519 -15.09 2.86 -32.44
C LEU A 519 -15.16 3.91 -31.32
N ASP A 520 -15.62 3.51 -30.14
CA ASP A 520 -15.87 4.42 -29.02
C ASP A 520 -14.59 4.99 -28.41
N ILE A 521 -13.46 4.31 -28.58
CA ILE A 521 -12.14 4.75 -28.10
C ILE A 521 -11.20 5.14 -29.25
N ALA A 522 -11.70 5.17 -30.50
CA ALA A 522 -10.90 5.41 -31.70
C ALA A 522 -10.23 6.81 -31.76
N ASN A 523 -10.70 7.76 -30.96
CA ASN A 523 -10.10 9.10 -30.82
C ASN A 523 -9.38 9.31 -29.47
N ASN A 524 -9.43 8.33 -28.56
CA ASN A 524 -8.76 8.44 -27.26
C ASN A 524 -7.26 8.23 -27.43
N LYS A 525 -6.49 9.32 -27.35
CA LYS A 525 -5.03 9.28 -27.49
C LYS A 525 -4.35 8.33 -26.51
N ALA A 526 -4.81 8.25 -25.26
CA ALA A 526 -4.21 7.38 -24.25
C ALA A 526 -4.49 5.90 -24.56
N ALA A 527 -5.70 5.56 -25.02
CA ALA A 527 -6.04 4.21 -25.46
C ALA A 527 -5.24 3.77 -26.69
N ILE A 528 -5.04 4.65 -27.67
CA ILE A 528 -4.18 4.38 -28.83
C ILE A 528 -2.72 4.14 -28.39
N ARG A 529 -2.18 4.95 -27.46
CA ARG A 529 -0.81 4.77 -26.94
C ARG A 529 -0.68 3.49 -26.11
N PHE A 530 -1.68 3.17 -25.27
CA PHE A 530 -1.75 1.91 -24.54
C PHE A 530 -1.66 0.71 -25.49
N LEU A 531 -2.47 0.70 -26.55
CA LEU A 531 -2.50 -0.40 -27.51
C LEU A 531 -1.20 -0.50 -28.33
N GLU A 532 -0.58 0.61 -28.70
CA GLU A 532 0.75 0.59 -29.35
C GLU A 532 1.85 0.04 -28.43
N LEU A 533 1.88 0.41 -27.15
CA LEU A 533 2.84 -0.14 -26.16
C LEU A 533 2.57 -1.63 -25.89
N TYR A 534 1.31 -2.03 -25.75
CA TYR A 534 0.90 -3.42 -25.58
C TYR A 534 1.31 -4.28 -26.79
N ALA A 535 1.22 -3.72 -28.01
CA ALA A 535 1.68 -4.38 -29.23
C ALA A 535 3.21 -4.48 -29.37
N LEU A 536 3.96 -3.72 -28.58
CA LEU A 536 5.42 -3.77 -28.47
C LEU A 536 5.90 -4.69 -27.32
N ASP A 537 4.97 -5.28 -26.54
CA ASP A 537 5.27 -5.99 -25.28
C ASP A 537 5.99 -5.09 -24.25
N ASP A 538 5.66 -3.79 -24.24
CA ASP A 538 6.25 -2.80 -23.32
C ASP A 538 5.40 -2.65 -22.05
N ASP A 539 5.97 -3.07 -20.91
CA ASP A 539 5.43 -2.91 -19.55
C ASP A 539 4.92 -1.47 -19.24
N ASN A 540 5.48 -0.45 -19.89
CA ASN A 540 5.08 0.94 -19.75
C ASN A 540 3.61 1.20 -20.15
N ALA A 541 2.97 0.28 -20.88
CA ALA A 541 1.53 0.33 -21.17
C ALA A 541 0.67 0.59 -19.92
N ILE A 542 1.09 0.14 -18.72
CA ILE A 542 0.37 0.39 -17.46
C ILE A 542 0.17 1.88 -17.13
N TYR A 543 1.06 2.76 -17.59
CA TYR A 543 0.93 4.20 -17.35
C TYR A 543 -0.10 4.86 -18.27
N GLU A 544 -0.29 4.36 -19.48
CA GLU A 544 -1.40 4.80 -20.34
C GLU A 544 -2.72 4.21 -19.87
N TRP A 545 -2.73 2.95 -19.43
CA TRP A 545 -3.90 2.33 -18.80
C TRP A 545 -4.45 3.15 -17.62
N ARG A 546 -3.56 3.62 -16.75
CA ARG A 546 -3.93 4.45 -15.59
C ARG A 546 -4.38 5.85 -15.97
N GLU A 547 -3.77 6.47 -16.99
CA GLU A 547 -4.25 7.74 -17.55
C GLU A 547 -5.69 7.57 -18.10
N ILE A 548 -5.97 6.47 -18.82
CA ILE A 548 -7.33 6.14 -19.28
C ILE A 548 -8.28 6.00 -18.09
N ALA A 549 -7.98 5.10 -17.15
CA ALA A 549 -8.83 4.77 -16.02
C ALA A 549 -9.18 5.97 -15.13
N LYS A 550 -8.23 6.89 -14.92
CA LYS A 550 -8.39 8.06 -14.04
C LYS A 550 -9.03 9.28 -14.72
N ARG A 551 -8.88 9.44 -16.05
CA ARG A 551 -9.08 10.74 -16.71
C ARG A 551 -9.86 10.71 -18.02
N SER A 552 -10.05 9.55 -18.64
CA SER A 552 -10.91 9.46 -19.83
C SER A 552 -12.39 9.62 -19.44
N PRO A 553 -13.26 10.05 -20.36
CA PRO A 553 -14.71 9.98 -20.18
C PRO A 553 -15.14 8.59 -19.70
N GLU A 554 -16.13 8.53 -18.82
CA GLU A 554 -16.56 7.28 -18.17
C GLU A 554 -16.84 6.16 -19.17
N HIS A 555 -17.51 6.47 -20.28
CA HIS A 555 -17.76 5.54 -21.37
C HIS A 555 -16.46 4.91 -21.92
N GLU A 556 -15.53 5.73 -22.38
CA GLU A 556 -14.25 5.30 -22.97
C GLU A 556 -13.40 4.50 -21.98
N ALA A 557 -13.37 4.95 -20.71
CA ALA A 557 -12.70 4.25 -19.63
C ALA A 557 -13.28 2.84 -19.42
N MET A 558 -14.61 2.71 -19.48
CA MET A 558 -15.29 1.42 -19.34
C MET A 558 -15.15 0.50 -20.55
N VAL A 559 -15.13 1.05 -21.78
CA VAL A 559 -14.80 0.26 -22.99
C VAL A 559 -13.44 -0.42 -22.83
N MET A 560 -12.44 0.30 -22.33
CA MET A 560 -11.11 -0.28 -22.09
C MET A 560 -11.11 -1.31 -20.97
N ALA A 561 -11.76 -1.04 -19.84
CA ALA A 561 -11.89 -2.00 -18.74
C ALA A 561 -12.53 -3.33 -19.22
N GLN A 562 -13.52 -3.26 -20.10
CA GLN A 562 -14.22 -4.42 -20.66
C GLN A 562 -13.41 -5.14 -21.73
N TRP A 563 -12.62 -4.41 -22.54
CA TRP A 563 -11.59 -5.01 -23.38
C TRP A 563 -10.62 -5.86 -22.54
N ALA A 564 -10.21 -5.40 -21.35
CA ALA A 564 -9.30 -6.18 -20.50
C ALA A 564 -9.95 -7.47 -19.96
N LEU A 565 -11.23 -7.45 -19.59
CA LEU A 565 -11.95 -8.68 -19.23
C LEU A 565 -12.07 -9.65 -20.42
N GLN A 566 -12.47 -9.15 -21.59
CA GLN A 566 -12.69 -9.96 -22.80
C GLN A 566 -11.41 -10.56 -23.40
N THR A 567 -10.25 -9.94 -23.13
CA THR A 567 -8.94 -10.44 -23.59
C THR A 567 -8.19 -11.25 -22.52
N GLY A 568 -8.77 -11.48 -21.33
CA GLY A 568 -8.11 -12.20 -20.24
C GLY A 568 -7.01 -11.39 -19.52
N ASN A 569 -6.95 -10.08 -19.75
CA ASN A 569 -6.00 -9.14 -19.14
C ASN A 569 -6.44 -8.76 -17.70
N ILE A 570 -6.50 -9.75 -16.81
CA ILE A 570 -7.07 -9.65 -15.45
C ILE A 570 -6.39 -8.57 -14.58
N SER A 571 -5.07 -8.43 -14.69
CA SER A 571 -4.30 -7.40 -13.97
C SER A 571 -4.77 -5.99 -14.31
N TYR A 572 -5.03 -5.72 -15.60
CA TYR A 572 -5.52 -4.44 -16.07
C TYR A 572 -6.96 -4.17 -15.61
N ALA A 573 -7.86 -5.16 -15.67
CA ALA A 573 -9.23 -5.01 -15.17
C ALA A 573 -9.29 -4.65 -13.66
N ILE A 574 -8.40 -5.24 -12.85
CA ILE A 574 -8.31 -4.93 -11.42
C ILE A 574 -7.60 -3.58 -11.18
N ASP A 575 -6.50 -3.28 -11.89
CA ASP A 575 -5.80 -1.98 -11.78
C ASP A 575 -6.71 -0.83 -12.21
N PHE A 576 -7.61 -1.04 -13.17
CA PHE A 576 -8.63 -0.07 -13.55
C PHE A 576 -9.50 0.35 -12.36
N VAL A 577 -10.05 -0.60 -11.61
CA VAL A 577 -10.88 -0.30 -10.43
C VAL A 577 -10.06 0.40 -9.34
N VAL A 578 -8.84 -0.06 -9.08
CA VAL A 578 -7.95 0.49 -8.05
C VAL A 578 -7.50 1.92 -8.39
N SER A 579 -7.18 2.19 -9.65
CA SER A 579 -6.66 3.48 -10.11
C SER A 579 -7.77 4.53 -10.30
N SER A 580 -8.96 4.13 -10.76
CA SER A 580 -10.12 5.01 -10.95
C SER A 580 -10.96 5.23 -9.69
N GLY A 581 -10.84 4.34 -8.68
CA GLY A 581 -11.69 4.36 -7.48
C GLY A 581 -13.09 3.80 -7.69
N ARG A 582 -13.34 3.08 -8.79
CA ARG A 582 -14.65 2.53 -9.19
C ARG A 582 -14.99 1.23 -8.47
N TRP A 583 -14.93 1.25 -7.13
CA TRP A 583 -15.04 0.09 -6.24
C TRP A 583 -16.33 -0.74 -6.36
N ASP A 584 -17.36 -0.15 -6.96
CA ASP A 584 -18.71 -0.69 -7.15
C ASP A 584 -18.87 -1.44 -8.50
N ALA A 585 -17.90 -1.31 -9.40
CA ALA A 585 -17.83 -2.03 -10.67
C ALA A 585 -17.34 -3.49 -10.44
N LEU A 586 -18.21 -4.32 -9.85
CA LEU A 586 -17.81 -5.61 -9.27
C LEU A 586 -17.20 -6.59 -10.28
N ASP A 587 -17.70 -6.65 -11.52
CA ASP A 587 -17.20 -7.57 -12.57
C ASP A 587 -15.70 -7.40 -12.84
N TYR A 588 -15.21 -6.16 -12.75
CA TYR A 588 -13.81 -5.77 -12.96
C TYR A 588 -12.98 -5.90 -11.69
N ARG A 589 -13.63 -5.68 -10.53
CA ARG A 589 -13.00 -5.78 -9.20
C ARG A 589 -12.80 -7.23 -8.78
N PHE A 590 -13.67 -8.14 -9.22
CA PHE A 590 -13.78 -9.55 -8.87
C PHE A 590 -14.00 -10.44 -10.11
N PRO A 591 -13.07 -10.44 -11.08
CA PRO A 591 -13.25 -11.17 -12.34
C PRO A 591 -13.16 -12.68 -12.15
N ILE A 592 -14.00 -13.42 -12.87
CA ILE A 592 -14.10 -14.90 -12.80
C ILE A 592 -13.10 -15.51 -13.81
N ALA A 593 -11.80 -15.39 -13.51
CA ALA A 593 -10.70 -15.90 -14.34
C ALA A 593 -10.38 -17.39 -14.07
N TYR A 594 -9.79 -18.10 -15.04
CA TYR A 594 -9.39 -19.52 -14.94
C TYR A 594 -10.55 -20.44 -14.49
N ARG A 595 -11.76 -20.15 -14.98
CA ARG A 595 -13.00 -20.70 -14.43
C ARG A 595 -13.03 -22.21 -14.47
N SER A 596 -12.53 -22.81 -15.55
CA SER A 596 -12.50 -24.26 -15.72
C SER A 596 -11.61 -24.94 -14.67
N SER A 597 -10.41 -24.39 -14.40
CA SER A 597 -9.50 -24.91 -13.37
C SER A 597 -10.09 -24.75 -11.96
N TYR A 598 -10.65 -23.59 -11.62
CA TYR A 598 -11.29 -23.39 -10.31
C TYR A 598 -12.52 -24.28 -10.11
N GLU A 599 -13.37 -24.47 -11.12
CA GLU A 599 -14.52 -25.38 -11.05
C GLU A 599 -14.10 -26.85 -10.92
N HIS A 600 -12.99 -27.25 -11.55
CA HIS A 600 -12.43 -28.60 -11.43
C HIS A 600 -11.94 -28.85 -10.00
N PHE A 601 -11.01 -28.01 -9.50
CA PHE A 601 -10.43 -28.22 -8.17
C PHE A 601 -11.39 -27.91 -7.03
N SER A 602 -12.37 -27.02 -7.20
CA SER A 602 -13.48 -26.85 -6.24
C SER A 602 -14.21 -28.18 -5.98
N LYS A 603 -14.49 -28.94 -7.04
CA LYS A 603 -15.14 -30.26 -6.95
C LYS A 603 -14.20 -31.32 -6.37
N GLU A 604 -12.95 -31.36 -6.81
CA GLU A 604 -11.95 -32.33 -6.30
C GLU A 604 -11.65 -32.14 -4.81
N SER A 605 -11.44 -30.89 -4.38
CA SER A 605 -11.11 -30.57 -2.99
C SER A 605 -12.34 -30.43 -2.08
N ASN A 606 -13.56 -30.49 -2.62
CA ASN A 606 -14.81 -30.18 -1.91
C ASN A 606 -14.77 -28.83 -1.19
N VAL A 607 -14.20 -27.81 -1.85
CA VAL A 607 -14.12 -26.43 -1.31
C VAL A 607 -15.02 -25.53 -2.17
N PRO A 608 -15.88 -24.67 -1.59
CA PRO A 608 -16.73 -23.78 -2.36
C PRO A 608 -15.95 -22.92 -3.37
N LEU A 609 -16.45 -22.86 -4.60
CA LEU A 609 -15.82 -22.15 -5.71
C LEU A 609 -15.57 -20.66 -5.39
N SER A 610 -16.57 -20.02 -4.80
CA SER A 610 -16.50 -18.62 -4.36
C SER A 610 -15.44 -18.39 -3.26
N PHE A 611 -15.22 -19.36 -2.37
CA PHE A 611 -14.22 -19.28 -1.30
C PHE A 611 -12.79 -19.44 -1.86
N LEU A 612 -12.59 -20.31 -2.87
CA LEU A 612 -11.33 -20.40 -3.62
C LEU A 612 -11.00 -19.06 -4.31
N TYR A 613 -11.99 -18.46 -4.98
CA TYR A 613 -11.82 -17.13 -5.59
C TYR A 613 -11.56 -16.05 -4.54
N GLY A 614 -12.26 -16.07 -3.40
CA GLY A 614 -12.09 -15.12 -2.30
C GLY A 614 -10.67 -15.12 -1.72
N VAL A 615 -10.10 -16.31 -1.49
CA VAL A 615 -8.69 -16.47 -1.10
C VAL A 615 -7.77 -15.95 -2.19
N SER A 616 -7.90 -16.45 -3.43
CA SER A 616 -7.01 -16.10 -4.54
C SER A 616 -6.99 -14.61 -4.86
N ARG A 617 -8.16 -13.95 -4.72
CA ARG A 617 -8.33 -12.51 -4.91
C ARG A 617 -7.65 -11.66 -3.84
N GLN A 618 -7.59 -12.16 -2.61
CA GLN A 618 -6.89 -11.53 -1.50
C GLN A 618 -5.38 -11.79 -1.55
N GLU A 619 -4.97 -12.99 -1.99
CA GLU A 619 -3.56 -13.41 -2.02
C GLU A 619 -2.77 -12.80 -3.18
N SER A 620 -3.30 -12.83 -4.40
CA SER A 620 -2.55 -12.45 -5.62
C SER A 620 -3.21 -11.37 -6.47
N MET A 621 -4.45 -10.98 -6.15
CA MET A 621 -5.34 -10.30 -7.10
C MET A 621 -5.50 -11.08 -8.43
N LEU A 622 -5.50 -12.42 -8.36
CA LEU A 622 -5.55 -13.33 -9.52
C LEU A 622 -4.34 -13.22 -10.48
N ASN A 623 -3.20 -12.69 -10.02
CA ASN A 623 -1.94 -12.69 -10.77
C ASN A 623 -1.16 -14.01 -10.54
N HIS A 624 -1.13 -14.89 -11.54
CA HIS A 624 -0.46 -16.19 -11.45
C HIS A 624 1.08 -16.13 -11.41
N ASN A 625 1.70 -15.00 -11.80
CA ASN A 625 3.15 -14.83 -11.82
C ASN A 625 3.72 -14.16 -10.56
N ILE A 626 2.86 -13.71 -9.62
CA ILE A 626 3.31 -12.94 -8.47
C ILE A 626 4.04 -13.79 -7.42
N ARG A 627 5.10 -13.23 -6.85
CA ARG A 627 5.87 -13.83 -5.75
C ARG A 627 5.99 -12.85 -4.59
N SER A 628 5.64 -13.27 -3.37
CA SER A 628 5.82 -12.43 -2.19
C SER A 628 7.29 -12.37 -1.76
N TRP A 629 7.64 -11.36 -0.96
CA TRP A 629 8.96 -11.24 -0.35
C TRP A 629 9.33 -12.45 0.55
N ALA A 630 8.32 -13.11 1.13
CA ALA A 630 8.51 -14.34 1.91
C ALA A 630 8.67 -15.61 1.03
N GLY A 631 8.51 -15.49 -0.29
CA GLY A 631 8.66 -16.59 -1.24
C GLY A 631 7.38 -17.38 -1.56
N ALA A 632 6.21 -16.87 -1.19
CA ALA A 632 4.92 -17.43 -1.63
C ALA A 632 4.71 -17.18 -3.14
N VAL A 633 3.99 -18.06 -3.84
CA VAL A 633 3.93 -18.05 -5.32
C VAL A 633 2.50 -18.21 -5.85
N GLY A 634 2.17 -17.46 -6.91
CA GLY A 634 1.00 -17.64 -7.77
C GLY A 634 -0.34 -17.27 -7.15
N LEU A 635 -1.41 -17.74 -7.80
CA LEU A 635 -2.81 -17.32 -7.57
C LEU A 635 -3.25 -17.37 -6.10
N MET A 636 -2.92 -18.44 -5.40
CA MET A 636 -3.27 -18.71 -4.00
C MET A 636 -2.09 -18.51 -3.03
N GLN A 637 -0.99 -17.88 -3.49
CA GLN A 637 0.24 -17.63 -2.72
C GLN A 637 0.71 -18.86 -1.93
N VAL A 638 0.87 -19.99 -2.62
CA VAL A 638 1.33 -21.23 -1.99
C VAL A 638 2.81 -21.11 -1.63
N MET A 639 3.15 -21.37 -0.37
CA MET A 639 4.54 -21.43 0.10
C MET A 639 5.24 -22.72 -0.39
N PRO A 640 6.50 -22.67 -0.85
CA PRO A 640 7.22 -23.86 -1.33
C PRO A 640 7.39 -24.97 -0.27
N GLY A 641 7.41 -24.62 1.02
CA GLY A 641 7.36 -25.59 2.12
C GLY A 641 6.03 -26.35 2.15
N THR A 642 4.93 -25.60 2.17
CA THR A 642 3.56 -26.11 2.12
C THR A 642 3.32 -26.98 0.88
N ALA A 643 3.81 -26.57 -0.29
CA ALA A 643 3.70 -27.38 -1.50
C ALA A 643 4.42 -28.74 -1.38
N ARG A 644 5.62 -28.78 -0.79
CA ARG A 644 6.32 -30.06 -0.52
C ARG A 644 5.56 -30.95 0.47
N ASP A 645 4.93 -30.37 1.49
CA ASP A 645 4.12 -31.12 2.46
C ASP A 645 2.85 -31.71 1.82
N ILE A 646 2.19 -30.96 0.94
CA ILE A 646 1.04 -31.41 0.14
C ILE A 646 1.46 -32.54 -0.80
N ALA A 647 2.48 -32.33 -1.62
CA ALA A 647 2.98 -33.34 -2.54
C ALA A 647 3.35 -34.65 -1.82
N ARG A 648 3.98 -34.57 -0.64
CA ARG A 648 4.29 -35.75 0.18
C ARG A 648 3.04 -36.47 0.69
N LYS A 649 1.99 -35.75 1.12
CA LYS A 649 0.79 -36.34 1.72
C LYS A 649 -0.20 -36.87 0.68
N GLU A 650 -0.43 -36.13 -0.40
CA GLU A 650 -1.31 -36.53 -1.52
C GLU A 650 -0.57 -37.43 -2.55
N LYS A 651 0.73 -37.67 -2.35
CA LYS A 651 1.63 -38.51 -3.19
C LYS A 651 1.85 -37.97 -4.61
N TRP A 652 1.85 -36.65 -4.77
CA TRP A 652 2.13 -35.98 -6.04
C TRP A 652 3.63 -35.73 -6.25
N LYS A 653 4.04 -35.59 -7.51
CA LYS A 653 5.39 -35.13 -7.87
C LYS A 653 5.44 -33.60 -7.84
N PHE A 654 6.15 -33.01 -6.88
CA PHE A 654 6.39 -31.58 -6.87
C PHE A 654 7.54 -31.20 -7.82
N SER A 655 7.22 -30.52 -8.92
CA SER A 655 8.18 -30.09 -9.95
C SER A 655 8.97 -28.82 -9.57
N GLY A 656 8.97 -28.44 -8.29
CA GLY A 656 9.73 -27.31 -7.75
C GLY A 656 8.98 -25.98 -7.78
N THR A 657 9.57 -24.96 -7.12
CA THR A 657 8.93 -23.65 -6.86
C THR A 657 8.45 -22.88 -8.10
N ASN A 658 8.94 -23.22 -9.30
CA ASN A 658 8.50 -22.59 -10.54
C ASN A 658 7.23 -23.23 -11.13
N SER A 659 6.87 -24.48 -10.79
CA SER A 659 5.58 -25.02 -11.22
C SER A 659 4.40 -24.33 -10.52
N LEU A 660 4.63 -23.57 -9.44
CA LEU A 660 3.59 -22.81 -8.76
C LEU A 660 3.21 -21.49 -9.48
N THR A 661 3.86 -21.10 -10.58
CA THR A 661 3.35 -20.00 -11.44
C THR A 661 2.40 -20.48 -12.53
N ASP A 662 2.28 -21.79 -12.73
CA ASP A 662 1.23 -22.37 -13.56
C ASP A 662 -0.13 -22.25 -12.82
N PRO A 663 -1.18 -21.67 -13.43
CA PRO A 663 -2.49 -21.51 -12.80
C PRO A 663 -3.09 -22.81 -12.28
N GLU A 664 -3.09 -23.87 -13.08
CA GLU A 664 -3.73 -25.14 -12.75
C GLU A 664 -3.06 -25.80 -11.54
N THR A 665 -1.73 -25.94 -11.59
CA THR A 665 -0.90 -26.42 -10.48
C THR A 665 -1.10 -25.57 -9.23
N ASN A 666 -1.15 -24.23 -9.34
CA ASN A 666 -1.29 -23.38 -8.17
C ASN A 666 -2.66 -23.55 -7.49
N ILE A 667 -3.74 -23.60 -8.27
CA ILE A 667 -5.10 -23.81 -7.77
C ILE A 667 -5.22 -25.20 -7.14
N GLN A 668 -4.65 -26.24 -7.75
CA GLN A 668 -4.65 -27.61 -7.19
C GLN A 668 -4.03 -27.64 -5.78
N TYR A 669 -2.84 -27.08 -5.61
CA TYR A 669 -2.13 -27.06 -4.33
C TYR A 669 -2.82 -26.13 -3.31
N GLY A 670 -3.28 -24.94 -3.72
CA GLY A 670 -3.93 -23.98 -2.84
C GLY A 670 -5.29 -24.46 -2.33
N SER A 671 -6.14 -25.01 -3.21
CA SER A 671 -7.43 -25.61 -2.86
C SER A 671 -7.27 -26.81 -1.93
N THR A 672 -6.28 -27.67 -2.18
CA THR A 672 -5.94 -28.81 -1.31
C THR A 672 -5.50 -28.35 0.08
N TYR A 673 -4.69 -27.29 0.17
CA TYR A 673 -4.31 -26.73 1.47
C TYR A 673 -5.52 -26.12 2.20
N LEU A 674 -6.40 -25.42 1.49
CA LEU A 674 -7.59 -24.81 2.07
C LEU A 674 -8.60 -25.86 2.54
N ARG A 675 -8.78 -26.97 1.81
CA ARG A 675 -9.49 -28.18 2.26
C ARG A 675 -8.94 -28.66 3.60
N TRP A 676 -7.62 -28.88 3.71
CA TRP A 676 -7.01 -29.32 4.96
C TRP A 676 -7.24 -28.34 6.12
N MET A 677 -7.42 -27.03 5.85
CA MET A 677 -7.77 -26.06 6.90
C MET A 677 -9.24 -26.17 7.29
N LEU A 678 -10.17 -26.32 6.33
CA LEU A 678 -11.59 -26.56 6.61
C LEU A 678 -11.81 -27.85 7.39
N ASP A 679 -11.20 -28.97 6.95
CA ASP A 679 -11.24 -30.27 7.65
C ASP A 679 -10.76 -30.16 9.11
N LYS A 680 -9.72 -29.34 9.35
CA LYS A 680 -9.09 -29.17 10.66
C LYS A 680 -9.88 -28.28 11.62
N PHE A 681 -10.79 -27.47 11.10
CA PHE A 681 -11.56 -26.49 11.87
C PHE A 681 -13.06 -26.63 11.59
N ASP A 682 -13.56 -27.86 11.53
CA ASP A 682 -14.99 -28.21 11.53
C ASP A 682 -15.80 -27.50 10.42
N ASN A 683 -15.19 -27.37 9.23
CA ASN A 683 -15.72 -26.66 8.06
C ASN A 683 -16.08 -25.19 8.33
N ASN A 684 -15.33 -24.52 9.21
CA ASN A 684 -15.48 -23.10 9.53
C ASN A 684 -14.53 -22.24 8.69
N ARG A 685 -15.07 -21.43 7.76
CA ARG A 685 -14.28 -20.60 6.83
C ARG A 685 -13.48 -19.51 7.55
N ILE A 686 -14.01 -18.98 8.66
CA ILE A 686 -13.36 -17.93 9.48
C ILE A 686 -12.05 -18.46 10.06
N LEU A 687 -12.09 -19.65 10.66
CA LEU A 687 -10.92 -20.33 11.20
C LEU A 687 -9.98 -20.82 10.10
N ALA A 688 -10.52 -21.34 8.99
CA ALA A 688 -9.73 -21.81 7.86
C ALA A 688 -8.95 -20.68 7.17
N ALA A 689 -9.60 -19.53 6.90
CA ALA A 689 -8.93 -18.35 6.34
C ALA A 689 -7.87 -17.78 7.29
N ALA A 690 -8.14 -17.72 8.60
CA ALA A 690 -7.16 -17.33 9.59
C ALA A 690 -5.95 -18.29 9.63
N ALA A 691 -6.20 -19.60 9.48
CA ALA A 691 -5.18 -20.64 9.47
C ALA A 691 -4.36 -20.66 8.17
N TYR A 692 -4.96 -20.30 7.04
CA TYR A 692 -4.30 -20.20 5.74
C TYR A 692 -3.21 -19.11 5.80
N ASN A 693 -3.59 -17.88 6.18
CA ASN A 693 -2.67 -16.74 6.28
C ASN A 693 -1.68 -16.86 7.46
N ALA A 694 -2.15 -17.20 8.67
CA ALA A 694 -1.32 -17.17 9.88
C ALA A 694 -0.80 -18.54 10.33
N GLY A 695 -1.08 -19.62 9.59
CA GLY A 695 -0.70 -20.99 9.94
C GLY A 695 -1.60 -21.62 11.02
N PRO A 696 -1.99 -22.90 10.86
CA PRO A 696 -2.96 -23.56 11.76
C PRO A 696 -2.50 -23.68 13.22
N GLY A 697 -1.19 -23.62 13.49
CA GLY A 697 -0.65 -23.66 14.85
C GLY A 697 -0.91 -22.41 15.70
N ARG A 698 -1.47 -21.33 15.12
CA ARG A 698 -1.88 -20.13 15.87
C ARG A 698 -3.33 -20.20 16.33
N ILE A 699 -4.22 -20.83 15.56
CA ILE A 699 -5.68 -20.82 15.82
C ILE A 699 -6.07 -21.35 17.21
N PRO A 700 -5.51 -22.47 17.74
CA PRO A 700 -5.84 -22.92 19.09
C PRO A 700 -5.49 -21.91 20.20
N ARG A 701 -4.48 -21.05 19.97
CA ARG A 701 -4.10 -19.95 20.89
C ARG A 701 -4.92 -18.68 20.65
N TRP A 702 -5.69 -18.64 19.56
CA TRP A 702 -6.67 -17.60 19.24
C TRP A 702 -8.11 -18.04 19.47
N ARG A 703 -8.33 -19.25 20.02
CA ARG A 703 -9.58 -19.60 20.68
C ARG A 703 -9.50 -19.28 22.17
N SER A 704 -10.64 -19.24 22.86
CA SER A 704 -10.66 -19.07 24.32
C SER A 704 -11.15 -20.31 25.06
N ASN A 705 -10.55 -20.56 26.22
CA ASN A 705 -10.94 -21.62 27.14
C ASN A 705 -11.43 -21.05 28.50
N ASP A 706 -11.77 -19.76 28.56
CA ASP A 706 -12.21 -19.05 29.79
C ASP A 706 -13.72 -19.16 30.08
N GLY A 707 -14.45 -19.98 29.33
CA GLY A 707 -15.90 -20.21 29.51
C GLY A 707 -16.80 -19.11 28.96
N VAL A 708 -16.26 -17.96 28.53
CA VAL A 708 -17.04 -16.89 27.87
C VAL A 708 -17.27 -17.28 26.41
N LYS A 709 -18.53 -17.53 26.02
CA LYS A 709 -18.87 -17.79 24.60
C LYS A 709 -18.59 -16.53 23.78
N ARG A 710 -17.79 -16.66 22.73
CA ARG A 710 -17.54 -15.60 21.74
C ARG A 710 -18.14 -16.01 20.40
N ASP A 711 -18.70 -15.02 19.72
CA ASP A 711 -19.18 -15.16 18.35
C ASP A 711 -18.11 -14.81 17.31
N VAL A 712 -18.49 -14.99 16.05
CA VAL A 712 -17.65 -14.70 14.88
C VAL A 712 -17.10 -13.28 14.85
N ALA A 713 -17.90 -12.27 15.21
CA ALA A 713 -17.46 -10.87 15.20
C ALA A 713 -16.40 -10.63 16.28
N MET A 714 -16.64 -11.13 17.50
CA MET A 714 -15.68 -11.04 18.60
C MET A 714 -14.36 -11.74 18.24
N PHE A 715 -14.43 -12.94 17.66
CA PHE A 715 -13.23 -13.65 17.22
C PHE A 715 -12.44 -12.83 16.20
N VAL A 716 -13.10 -12.38 15.13
CA VAL A 716 -12.47 -11.65 14.01
C VAL A 716 -11.83 -10.34 14.50
N GLU A 717 -12.52 -9.52 15.29
CA GLU A 717 -11.94 -8.26 15.78
C GLU A 717 -10.77 -8.50 16.76
N CYS A 718 -10.81 -9.60 17.54
CA CYS A 718 -9.78 -9.96 18.49
C CYS A 718 -8.62 -10.82 17.92
N ILE A 719 -8.57 -11.07 16.59
CA ILE A 719 -7.37 -11.64 15.94
C ILE A 719 -6.19 -10.69 16.20
N PRO A 720 -5.08 -11.12 16.85
CA PRO A 720 -4.01 -10.20 17.27
C PRO A 720 -3.28 -9.53 16.11
N PHE A 721 -3.09 -10.24 15.00
CA PHE A 721 -2.37 -9.73 13.85
C PHE A 721 -3.31 -8.88 12.99
N LYS A 722 -2.98 -7.58 12.85
CA LYS A 722 -3.78 -6.64 12.03
C LYS A 722 -3.93 -7.12 10.58
N GLU A 723 -2.87 -7.70 10.02
CA GLU A 723 -2.87 -8.35 8.70
C GLU A 723 -3.88 -9.48 8.63
N THR A 724 -3.75 -10.53 9.46
CA THR A 724 -4.67 -11.67 9.46
C THR A 724 -6.12 -11.27 9.77
N ARG A 725 -6.34 -10.29 10.66
CA ARG A 725 -7.66 -9.73 10.94
C ARG A 725 -8.29 -9.16 9.67
N LYS A 726 -7.54 -8.35 8.91
CA LYS A 726 -8.04 -7.77 7.66
C LYS A 726 -8.16 -8.82 6.55
N TYR A 727 -7.26 -9.80 6.50
CA TYR A 727 -7.31 -10.94 5.59
C TYR A 727 -8.62 -11.72 5.74
N VAL A 728 -8.98 -12.12 6.97
CA VAL A 728 -10.23 -12.86 7.24
C VAL A 728 -11.46 -12.05 6.87
N GLN A 729 -11.51 -10.77 7.25
CA GLN A 729 -12.60 -9.86 6.85
C GLN A 729 -12.75 -9.77 5.33
N ASN A 730 -11.63 -9.65 4.61
CA ASN A 730 -11.63 -9.53 3.16
C ASN A 730 -12.03 -10.86 2.47
N VAL A 731 -11.42 -12.00 2.83
CA VAL A 731 -11.71 -13.30 2.18
C VAL A 731 -13.19 -13.67 2.30
N ILE A 732 -13.80 -13.49 3.47
CA ILE A 732 -15.21 -13.84 3.71
C ILE A 732 -16.17 -12.88 2.97
N LEU A 733 -15.83 -11.59 2.93
CA LEU A 733 -16.54 -10.63 2.09
C LEU A 733 -16.42 -10.98 0.60
N TYR A 734 -15.23 -11.39 0.15
CA TYR A 734 -14.97 -11.74 -1.24
C TYR A 734 -15.67 -13.04 -1.63
N ASP A 735 -15.73 -14.03 -0.74
CA ASP A 735 -16.53 -15.25 -0.91
C ASP A 735 -18.01 -14.90 -1.17
N ALA A 736 -18.63 -14.05 -0.33
CA ALA A 736 -20.00 -13.59 -0.56
C ALA A 736 -20.19 -12.84 -1.89
N ILE A 737 -19.22 -12.02 -2.30
CA ILE A 737 -19.26 -11.30 -3.59
C ILE A 737 -19.10 -12.26 -4.77
N TYR A 738 -18.17 -13.21 -4.72
CA TYR A 738 -18.00 -14.21 -5.78
C TYR A 738 -19.20 -15.15 -5.86
N ASN A 739 -19.81 -15.55 -4.75
CA ASN A 739 -21.07 -16.31 -4.77
C ASN A 739 -22.14 -15.55 -5.57
N PHE A 740 -22.39 -14.30 -5.21
CA PHE A 740 -23.35 -13.44 -5.91
C PHE A 740 -23.03 -13.27 -7.41
N LEU A 741 -21.77 -13.06 -7.80
CA LEU A 741 -21.39 -12.92 -9.21
C LEU A 741 -21.45 -14.24 -10.00
N ILE A 742 -21.26 -15.40 -9.35
CA ILE A 742 -21.25 -16.71 -9.99
C ILE A 742 -22.67 -17.29 -10.12
N THR A 743 -23.52 -17.15 -9.10
CA THR A 743 -24.85 -17.78 -9.05
C THR A 743 -26.00 -16.80 -9.24
N GLY A 744 -25.78 -15.50 -9.03
CA GLY A 744 -26.83 -14.48 -8.90
C GLY A 744 -27.52 -14.47 -7.53
N GLU A 745 -27.19 -15.41 -6.63
CA GLU A 745 -27.83 -15.55 -5.34
C GLU A 745 -27.11 -14.74 -4.25
N LYS A 746 -27.90 -14.01 -3.46
CA LYS A 746 -27.45 -13.34 -2.23
C LYS A 746 -27.36 -14.38 -1.10
N GLY A 747 -26.31 -15.19 -1.11
CA GLY A 747 -25.99 -16.13 -0.03
C GLY A 747 -25.66 -15.44 1.30
N GLU A 748 -25.57 -16.19 2.38
CA GLU A 748 -25.21 -15.66 3.71
C GLU A 748 -23.71 -15.31 3.80
N LEU A 749 -23.36 -14.18 4.42
CA LEU A 749 -21.97 -13.84 4.72
C LEU A 749 -21.36 -14.87 5.68
N ILE A 750 -22.02 -15.13 6.80
CA ILE A 750 -21.62 -16.14 7.80
C ILE A 750 -22.67 -17.25 7.83
N HIS A 751 -22.24 -18.50 7.68
CA HIS A 751 -23.13 -19.67 7.61
C HIS A 751 -23.64 -20.10 9.01
N PRO A 752 -24.71 -20.91 9.12
CA PRO A 752 -25.31 -21.24 10.41
C PRO A 752 -24.41 -22.08 11.32
N ASN A 753 -23.53 -22.92 10.76
CA ASN A 753 -22.50 -23.64 11.51
C ASN A 753 -21.43 -22.70 12.08
N GLU A 754 -21.12 -21.61 11.39
CA GLU A 754 -20.13 -20.60 11.80
C GLU A 754 -20.69 -19.62 12.82
N LEU A 755 -22.00 -19.31 12.75
CA LEU A 755 -22.72 -18.51 13.76
C LEU A 755 -22.91 -19.28 15.08
N SER A 756 -23.14 -20.59 15.00
CA SER A 756 -23.35 -21.45 16.18
C SER A 756 -22.05 -21.91 16.86
N TYR A 757 -20.91 -21.85 16.15
CA TYR A 757 -19.59 -22.22 16.64
C TYR A 757 -19.15 -21.43 17.88
N ALA A 758 -18.35 -22.07 18.75
CA ALA A 758 -17.78 -21.46 19.96
C ALA A 758 -16.30 -21.11 19.73
N TYR A 759 -16.02 -19.81 19.60
CA TYR A 759 -14.68 -19.28 19.27
C TYR A 759 -13.80 -18.99 20.50
#